data_AF-A0AA41MGR3-F1
#
_entry.id   AF-A0AA41MGR3-F1
#
_cell.length_a   1.000
_cell.length_b   1.000
_cell.length_c   1.000
_cell.angle_alpha   90.00
_cell.angle_beta   90.00
_cell.angle_gamma   90.00
#
_symmetry.space_group_name_H-M   'P 1'
#
loop_
_entity.id
_entity.type
_entity.pdbx_description
1 polymer ?
#
loop_
_entity_poly.entity_id
_entity_poly.type
_entity_poly.pdbx_seq_one_letter_code
_entity_poly.pdbx_strand_id
1 'polypeptide(L)'
;MGNWESQVSSVPAGQLGSFVQGHLRPPEDCLWRVAQTLAAVRAALLEGDTFPVVRGVATGGSYGRGTVLKGHSDGTLVLFLDHLARFQDQKTIQKELLTIIEGQLKARLCARGLTEGCEILAVGGGLAIEVLAGPQTVSFEVLLAFDALGFGENPSPWVYRDLKRSMDETAACPGEFAVCFTELQERFFGEYPRKLKDLMLLMKCWYQQCQKRWGAPSSRPPYALELLAAYAWEQGCGAPDFDLAQGLRAVLRLIQQQHQLCVYWTVNYDFEDETVRSVLLHQLGSQSPGHRPTGASCPSRSGDPQEPKLGGQLPGGGSADRFSSPGIRRPVILDPVDPTNDVSGHIPWPRLKEEAELWLSSPKLGGEAPGHSWNVLPAPLFMTPGHLLDKFIKDFLQPSKDVLDQLGSAVDDICTFLQNDCFRHTATKVQRVVQGGSAAKGTALKNGSDADLVVFPSTIRSYASQRKERCRIIREIRKQLEAWQQEKKFEVTFKISKWKAPRVLSFSLKSKNVSESMDFNVLPAFDALGQLPSGSRPRPEVYAELMDLYSSSDLPGGEFSACFTELQRDFIHCRPAKLKGLIRLVKHWYAQCERKTTLKGSLPPKYALELLTVHAWEQGSGAETFGTAQGFRTVLELVTKYQQLCIFWTVNYDFEDEAMRAFLLTQIQKPRCPPVSADRSLRRSRSDLILSPGP
;
A
#
# COMPACT_ATOMS: atom_id res chain seq x y z
N MET A 1 -0.25 36.24 16.65
CA MET A 1 1.04 35.51 16.51
C MET A 1 1.09 34.46 17.62
N GLY A 2 0.96 33.16 17.30
CA GLY A 2 0.80 32.10 18.32
C GLY A 2 1.88 31.03 18.19
N ASN A 3 2.64 30.81 19.26
CA ASN A 3 3.69 29.81 19.47
C ASN A 3 3.65 28.58 18.53
N TRP A 4 4.53 28.58 17.52
CA TRP A 4 4.88 27.40 16.70
C TRP A 4 6.09 26.64 17.26
N GLU A 5 6.49 26.90 18.51
CA GLU A 5 7.78 26.45 19.07
C GLU A 5 7.83 24.96 19.42
N SER A 6 6.70 24.29 19.57
CA SER A 6 6.68 22.85 19.81
C SER A 6 6.97 22.09 18.51
N GLN A 7 8.19 21.55 18.39
CA GLN A 7 8.56 20.66 17.29
C GLN A 7 7.60 19.47 17.25
N VAL A 8 7.03 19.14 16.09
CA VAL A 8 6.09 18.00 15.98
C VAL A 8 6.77 16.68 16.39
N SER A 9 8.08 16.60 16.20
CA SER A 9 8.92 15.47 16.61
C SER A 9 9.05 15.28 18.13
N SER A 10 8.72 16.31 18.92
CA SER A 10 8.72 16.26 20.38
C SER A 10 7.41 15.75 20.98
N VAL A 11 6.34 15.69 20.18
CA VAL A 11 5.00 15.28 20.63
C VAL A 11 4.98 13.76 20.88
N PRO A 12 4.51 13.29 22.05
CA PRO A 12 4.34 11.87 22.31
C PRO A 12 3.37 11.20 21.32
N ALA A 13 3.67 9.96 20.92
CA ALA A 13 2.87 9.20 19.95
C ALA A 13 1.35 9.19 20.27
N GLY A 14 0.98 8.97 21.53
CA GLY A 14 -0.42 8.95 21.97
C GLY A 14 -1.13 10.31 21.95
N GLN A 15 -0.40 11.41 21.79
CA GLN A 15 -0.92 12.78 21.77
C GLN A 15 -0.93 13.41 20.37
N LEU A 16 -0.49 12.67 19.34
CA LEU A 16 -0.47 13.20 17.97
C LEU A 16 -1.87 13.61 17.48
N GLY A 17 -2.91 12.87 17.86
CA GLY A 17 -4.29 13.20 17.50
C GLY A 17 -4.76 14.53 18.09
N SER A 18 -4.55 14.75 19.38
CA SER A 18 -4.91 16.01 20.04
C SER A 18 -4.02 17.16 19.56
N PHE A 19 -2.75 16.90 19.25
CA PHE A 19 -1.86 17.89 18.65
C PHE A 19 -2.38 18.38 17.29
N VAL A 20 -2.77 17.46 16.39
CA VAL A 20 -3.35 17.84 15.09
C VAL A 20 -4.59 18.70 15.29
N GLN A 21 -5.53 18.27 16.14
CA GLN A 21 -6.77 19.01 16.40
C GLN A 21 -6.52 20.40 16.98
N GLY A 22 -5.59 20.55 17.93
CA GLY A 22 -5.32 21.82 18.59
C GLY A 22 -4.46 22.79 17.76
N HIS A 23 -3.49 22.28 17.01
CA HIS A 23 -2.39 23.09 16.46
C HIS A 23 -2.31 23.09 14.93
N LEU A 24 -2.69 22.00 14.25
CA LEU A 24 -2.53 21.90 12.79
C LEU A 24 -3.84 22.09 12.03
N ARG A 25 -4.97 21.68 12.62
CA ARG A 25 -6.28 21.73 11.98
C ARG A 25 -6.88 23.13 12.11
N PRO A 26 -7.32 23.75 10.99
CA PRO A 26 -8.14 24.95 11.05
C PRO A 26 -9.47 24.69 11.77
N PRO A 27 -10.02 25.67 12.51
CA PRO A 27 -11.36 25.56 13.07
C PRO A 27 -12.41 25.36 11.96
N GLU A 28 -13.40 24.50 12.19
CA GLU A 28 -14.38 24.11 11.15
C GLU A 28 -15.22 25.31 10.68
N ASP A 29 -15.62 26.20 11.59
CA ASP A 29 -16.34 27.44 11.26
C ASP A 29 -15.53 28.40 10.37
N CYS A 30 -14.19 28.37 10.48
CA CYS A 30 -13.33 29.18 9.62
C CYS A 30 -13.28 28.58 8.22
N LEU A 31 -13.12 27.26 8.09
CA LEU A 31 -13.14 26.59 6.79
C LEU A 31 -14.49 26.71 6.08
N TRP A 32 -15.59 26.65 6.84
CA TRP A 32 -16.94 26.86 6.31
C TRP A 32 -17.09 28.27 5.71
N ARG A 33 -16.62 29.31 6.42
CA ARG A 33 -16.63 30.69 5.90
C ARG A 33 -15.75 30.85 4.67
N VAL A 34 -14.54 30.27 4.66
CA VAL A 34 -13.69 30.25 3.46
C VAL A 34 -14.43 29.60 2.29
N ALA A 35 -15.11 28.48 2.50
CA ALA A 35 -15.88 27.79 1.47
C ALA A 35 -17.05 28.64 0.94
N GLN A 36 -17.76 29.36 1.80
CA GLN A 36 -18.82 30.28 1.40
C GLN A 36 -18.29 31.43 0.54
N THR A 37 -17.21 32.08 0.98
CA THR A 37 -16.57 33.16 0.20
C THR A 37 -16.08 32.63 -1.15
N LEU A 38 -15.44 31.46 -1.15
CA LEU A 38 -14.94 30.84 -2.38
C LEU A 38 -16.07 30.44 -3.35
N ALA A 39 -17.20 29.95 -2.84
CA ALA A 39 -18.37 29.67 -3.66
C ALA A 39 -18.91 30.95 -4.33
N ALA A 40 -18.89 32.08 -3.62
CA ALA A 40 -19.29 33.36 -4.18
C ALA A 40 -18.29 33.91 -5.20
N VAL A 41 -16.98 33.76 -4.96
CA VAL A 41 -15.92 34.07 -5.92
C VAL A 41 -16.06 33.23 -7.19
N ARG A 42 -16.28 31.91 -7.05
CA ARG A 42 -16.54 31.00 -8.18
C ARG A 42 -17.78 31.43 -8.97
N ALA A 43 -18.87 31.78 -8.29
CA ALA A 43 -20.08 32.28 -8.96
C ALA A 43 -19.83 33.59 -9.72
N ALA A 44 -19.03 34.51 -9.15
CA ALA A 44 -18.67 35.76 -9.82
C ALA A 44 -17.74 35.53 -11.02
N LEU A 45 -16.85 34.54 -10.98
CA LEU A 45 -15.97 34.18 -12.10
C LEU A 45 -16.75 33.59 -13.28
N LEU A 46 -17.78 32.79 -13.00
CA LEU A 46 -18.64 32.14 -13.99
C LEU A 46 -19.77 33.05 -14.53
N GLU A 47 -19.93 34.25 -13.98
CA GLU A 47 -21.05 35.13 -14.29
C GLU A 47 -20.82 35.92 -15.59
N GLY A 48 -21.68 35.73 -16.60
CA GLY A 48 -21.71 36.54 -17.82
C GLY A 48 -20.77 36.10 -18.94
N ASP A 49 -21.08 36.54 -20.17
CA ASP A 49 -20.41 36.12 -21.41
C ASP A 49 -19.33 37.11 -21.87
N THR A 50 -18.77 37.91 -20.94
CA THR A 50 -17.74 38.89 -21.27
C THR A 50 -16.37 38.22 -21.42
N PHE A 51 -15.66 38.54 -22.50
CA PHE A 51 -14.33 38.00 -22.76
C PHE A 51 -13.33 38.34 -21.62
N PRO A 52 -12.49 37.39 -21.17
CA PRO A 52 -12.49 35.96 -21.53
C PRO A 52 -13.62 35.17 -20.85
N VAL A 53 -14.26 34.26 -21.60
CA VAL A 53 -15.35 33.44 -21.05
C VAL A 53 -14.77 32.28 -20.25
N VAL A 54 -15.12 32.22 -18.96
CA VAL A 54 -14.75 31.14 -18.05
C VAL A 54 -15.82 30.05 -18.12
N ARG A 55 -15.46 28.86 -18.60
CA ARG A 55 -16.36 27.70 -18.69
C ARG A 55 -16.44 26.90 -17.40
N GLY A 56 -15.36 26.89 -16.64
CA GLY A 56 -15.24 26.07 -15.44
C GLY A 56 -14.21 26.64 -14.47
N VAL A 57 -14.35 26.26 -13.20
CA VAL A 57 -13.41 26.64 -12.15
C VAL A 57 -13.10 25.41 -11.29
N ALA A 58 -11.83 25.05 -11.17
CA ALA A 58 -11.36 23.98 -10.30
C ALA A 58 -10.58 24.53 -9.09
N THR A 59 -10.59 23.79 -7.98
CA THR A 59 -9.80 24.13 -6.80
C THR A 59 -8.65 23.17 -6.61
N GLY A 60 -7.44 23.71 -6.61
CA GLY A 60 -6.21 22.97 -6.35
C GLY A 60 -5.52 23.45 -5.08
N GLY A 61 -4.22 23.15 -5.00
CA GLY A 61 -3.39 23.48 -3.84
C GLY A 61 -3.80 22.72 -2.58
N SER A 62 -3.28 23.15 -1.43
CA SER A 62 -3.62 22.52 -0.15
C SER A 62 -5.12 22.62 0.18
N TYR A 63 -5.81 23.67 -0.29
CA TYR A 63 -7.26 23.78 -0.16
C TYR A 63 -8.01 22.71 -0.94
N GLY A 64 -7.77 22.57 -2.25
CA GLY A 64 -8.43 21.59 -3.11
C GLY A 64 -8.16 20.14 -2.67
N ARG A 65 -6.94 19.85 -2.17
CA ARG A 65 -6.61 18.53 -1.61
C ARG A 65 -7.18 18.29 -0.20
N GLY A 66 -7.79 19.31 0.42
CA GLY A 66 -8.32 19.23 1.79
C GLY A 66 -7.24 19.10 2.87
N THR A 67 -6.02 19.55 2.58
CA THR A 67 -4.84 19.49 3.47
C THR A 67 -4.41 20.88 3.96
N VAL A 68 -5.39 21.74 4.29
CA VAL A 68 -5.22 23.10 4.83
C VAL A 68 -4.65 23.05 6.26
N LEU A 69 -3.54 23.76 6.49
CA LEU A 69 -2.93 24.02 7.79
C LEU A 69 -3.55 25.24 8.48
N LYS A 70 -3.66 25.17 9.81
CA LYS A 70 -4.12 26.25 10.68
C LYS A 70 -3.24 27.50 10.52
N GLY A 71 -3.88 28.66 10.46
CA GLY A 71 -3.20 29.95 10.28
C GLY A 71 -3.19 30.33 8.81
N HIS A 72 -2.11 30.05 8.10
CA HIS A 72 -1.99 30.37 6.68
C HIS A 72 -1.83 29.09 5.85
N SER A 73 -2.55 29.00 4.73
CA SER A 73 -2.39 27.92 3.75
C SER A 73 -2.49 28.42 2.31
N ASP A 74 -1.97 27.61 1.38
CA ASP A 74 -2.13 27.81 -0.05
C ASP A 74 -3.42 27.16 -0.60
N GLY A 75 -3.94 27.76 -1.66
CA GLY A 75 -4.91 27.16 -2.55
C GLY A 75 -4.57 27.56 -3.99
N THR A 76 -5.25 26.92 -4.94
CA THR A 76 -5.17 27.30 -6.35
C THR A 76 -6.59 27.37 -6.90
N LEU A 77 -6.88 28.38 -7.72
CA LEU A 77 -8.10 28.47 -8.51
C LEU A 77 -7.71 28.38 -9.98
N VAL A 78 -8.12 27.30 -10.64
CA VAL A 78 -7.85 27.10 -12.06
C VAL A 78 -9.08 27.47 -12.85
N LEU A 79 -8.94 28.44 -13.75
CA LEU A 79 -10.00 28.93 -14.63
C LEU A 79 -9.85 28.26 -15.98
N PHE A 80 -10.87 27.52 -16.40
CA PHE A 80 -10.93 26.91 -17.70
C PHE A 80 -11.58 27.87 -18.69
N LEU A 81 -10.81 28.29 -19.70
CA LEU A 81 -11.26 29.30 -20.64
C LEU A 81 -11.65 28.67 -21.97
N ASP A 82 -12.69 29.21 -22.59
CA ASP A 82 -13.24 28.70 -23.86
C ASP A 82 -12.30 28.80 -25.07
N HIS A 83 -11.38 29.77 -25.05
CA HIS A 83 -10.44 30.06 -26.13
C HIS A 83 -9.12 29.31 -26.02
N LEU A 84 -8.86 28.65 -24.88
CA LEU A 84 -7.76 27.71 -24.76
C LEU A 84 -8.25 26.36 -25.29
N ALA A 85 -7.78 25.96 -26.48
CA ALA A 85 -8.24 24.75 -27.15
C ALA A 85 -7.23 23.59 -27.05
N ARG A 86 -5.98 23.89 -26.67
CA ARG A 86 -4.88 22.93 -26.53
C ARG A 86 -4.05 23.24 -25.29
N PHE A 87 -3.29 22.26 -24.83
CA PHE A 87 -2.36 22.43 -23.69
C PHE A 87 -1.39 23.60 -23.89
N GLN A 88 -0.81 23.72 -25.09
CA GLN A 88 0.18 24.76 -25.40
C GLN A 88 -0.34 26.20 -25.41
N ASP A 89 -1.65 26.41 -25.58
CA ASP A 89 -2.24 27.75 -25.65
C ASP A 89 -2.02 28.51 -24.34
N GLN A 90 -1.87 27.79 -23.22
CA GLN A 90 -1.56 28.33 -21.90
C GLN A 90 -0.22 29.08 -21.83
N LYS A 91 0.71 28.84 -22.77
CA LYS A 91 2.03 29.51 -22.76
C LYS A 91 1.99 30.94 -23.31
N THR A 92 0.97 31.28 -24.09
CA THR A 92 1.06 32.41 -25.01
C THR A 92 0.36 33.67 -24.49
N ILE A 93 -0.67 33.57 -23.62
CA ILE A 93 -1.50 34.73 -23.22
C ILE A 93 -2.01 34.62 -21.76
N GLN A 94 -1.14 34.48 -20.75
CA GLN A 94 -1.59 34.42 -19.34
C GLN A 94 -1.79 35.81 -18.70
N LYS A 95 -0.82 36.72 -18.87
CA LYS A 95 -0.77 37.99 -18.12
C LYS A 95 -1.88 38.97 -18.49
N GLU A 96 -2.15 39.12 -19.78
CA GLU A 96 -3.19 40.03 -20.29
C GLU A 96 -4.58 39.58 -19.83
N LEU A 97 -4.87 38.29 -19.94
CA LEU A 97 -6.15 37.72 -19.52
C LEU A 97 -6.36 37.81 -18.02
N LEU A 98 -5.33 37.54 -17.20
CA LEU A 98 -5.41 37.69 -15.74
C LEU A 98 -5.73 39.13 -15.34
N THR A 99 -5.21 40.13 -16.06
CA THR A 99 -5.51 41.55 -15.80
C THR A 99 -6.98 41.88 -16.10
N ILE A 100 -7.53 41.34 -17.19
CA ILE A 100 -8.96 41.51 -17.53
C ILE A 100 -9.85 40.83 -16.47
N ILE A 101 -9.52 39.59 -16.09
CA ILE A 101 -10.24 38.81 -15.09
C ILE A 101 -10.21 39.50 -13.73
N GLU A 102 -9.07 40.07 -13.33
CA GLU A 102 -8.94 40.84 -12.09
C GLU A 102 -9.95 42.01 -12.05
N GLY A 103 -10.03 42.80 -13.12
CA GLY A 103 -10.95 43.94 -13.21
C GLY A 103 -12.41 43.51 -13.15
N GLN A 104 -12.78 42.47 -13.92
CA GLN A 104 -14.14 41.92 -13.92
C GLN A 104 -14.52 41.35 -12.56
N LEU A 105 -13.62 40.59 -11.92
CA LEU A 105 -13.87 39.99 -10.63
C LEU A 105 -14.05 41.06 -9.54
N LYS A 106 -13.20 42.08 -9.50
CA LYS A 106 -13.36 43.22 -8.57
C LYS A 106 -14.71 43.89 -8.72
N ALA A 107 -15.13 44.19 -9.96
CA ALA A 107 -16.43 44.82 -10.21
C ALA A 107 -17.61 43.95 -9.73
N ARG A 108 -17.57 42.64 -10.03
CA ARG A 108 -18.64 41.69 -9.65
C ARG A 108 -18.70 41.43 -8.14
N LEU A 109 -17.55 41.31 -7.47
CA LEU A 109 -17.53 41.14 -6.01
C LEU A 109 -18.02 42.40 -5.28
N CYS A 110 -17.66 43.60 -5.76
CA CYS A 110 -18.19 44.86 -5.26
C CYS A 110 -19.73 44.92 -5.39
N ALA A 111 -20.28 44.52 -6.55
CA ALA A 111 -21.72 44.49 -6.77
C ALA A 111 -22.45 43.50 -5.84
N ARG A 112 -21.77 42.41 -5.43
CA ARG A 112 -22.29 41.39 -4.51
C ARG A 112 -22.07 41.72 -3.03
N GLY A 113 -21.45 42.86 -2.70
CA GLY A 113 -21.14 43.25 -1.32
C GLY A 113 -20.08 42.36 -0.64
N LEU A 114 -19.27 41.63 -1.42
CA LEU A 114 -18.25 40.70 -0.93
C LEU A 114 -16.88 41.37 -0.81
N THR A 115 -16.77 42.38 0.04
CA THR A 115 -15.52 43.12 0.30
C THR A 115 -14.90 42.82 1.65
N GLU A 116 -15.64 42.22 2.58
CA GLU A 116 -15.12 41.83 3.89
C GLU A 116 -14.55 40.40 3.85
N GLY A 117 -13.26 40.25 4.19
CA GLY A 117 -12.60 38.95 4.29
C GLY A 117 -12.18 38.32 2.96
N CYS A 118 -12.21 39.07 1.85
CA CYS A 118 -11.68 38.65 0.56
C CYS A 118 -10.87 39.79 -0.07
N GLU A 119 -9.59 39.55 -0.36
CA GLU A 119 -8.69 40.52 -0.98
C GLU A 119 -8.16 39.99 -2.31
N ILE A 120 -8.15 40.83 -3.35
CA ILE A 120 -7.61 40.48 -4.65
C ILE A 120 -6.26 41.20 -4.82
N LEU A 121 -5.20 40.43 -4.98
CA LEU A 121 -3.82 40.89 -5.06
C LEU A 121 -3.22 40.62 -6.44
N ALA A 122 -2.67 41.65 -7.07
CA ALA A 122 -1.85 41.52 -8.28
C ALA A 122 -0.37 41.36 -7.88
N VAL A 123 0.22 40.20 -8.12
CA VAL A 123 1.60 39.88 -7.69
C VAL A 123 2.45 39.53 -8.91
N GLY A 124 3.38 40.40 -9.28
CA GLY A 124 4.40 40.09 -10.30
C GLY A 124 3.88 39.70 -11.70
N GLY A 125 2.66 40.13 -12.05
CA GLY A 125 1.98 39.74 -13.29
C GLY A 125 1.11 38.48 -13.19
N GLY A 126 0.90 37.95 -11.98
CA GLY A 126 -0.11 36.94 -11.65
C GLY A 126 -1.22 37.52 -10.75
N LEU A 127 -2.28 36.73 -10.55
CA LEU A 127 -3.45 37.10 -9.75
C LEU A 127 -3.58 36.16 -8.56
N ALA A 128 -3.77 36.70 -7.36
CA ALA A 128 -4.03 35.94 -6.15
C ALA A 128 -5.27 36.47 -5.42
N ILE A 129 -6.00 35.58 -4.76
CA ILE A 129 -7.18 35.89 -3.95
C ILE A 129 -6.93 35.41 -2.53
N GLU A 130 -6.86 36.32 -1.57
CA GLU A 130 -6.74 35.99 -0.16
C GLU A 130 -8.10 35.97 0.50
N VAL A 131 -8.44 34.85 1.13
CA VAL A 131 -9.69 34.70 1.88
C VAL A 131 -9.36 34.60 3.36
N LEU A 132 -9.86 35.55 4.15
CA LEU A 132 -9.66 35.66 5.58
C LEU A 132 -10.94 35.27 6.33
N ALA A 133 -10.82 34.32 7.24
CA ALA A 133 -11.90 33.87 8.11
C ALA A 133 -11.40 33.73 9.56
N GLY A 134 -11.51 34.82 10.33
CA GLY A 134 -10.99 34.88 11.70
C GLY A 134 -9.47 34.71 11.73
N PRO A 135 -8.90 33.72 12.46
CA PRO A 135 -7.45 33.50 12.49
C PRO A 135 -6.92 32.68 11.28
N GLN A 136 -7.79 32.29 10.35
CA GLN A 136 -7.42 31.49 9.18
C GLN A 136 -7.36 32.37 7.93
N THR A 137 -6.28 32.24 7.17
CA THR A 137 -6.07 32.82 5.85
C THR A 137 -5.77 31.71 4.85
N VAL A 138 -6.39 31.78 3.67
CA VAL A 138 -6.05 30.93 2.53
C VAL A 138 -5.79 31.83 1.32
N SER A 139 -4.59 31.74 0.77
CA SER A 139 -4.19 32.51 -0.43
C SER A 139 -4.30 31.61 -1.65
N PHE A 140 -5.21 31.95 -2.56
CA PHE A 140 -5.49 31.23 -3.79
C PHE A 140 -4.74 31.86 -4.96
N GLU A 141 -3.78 31.14 -5.53
CA GLU A 141 -3.17 31.52 -6.81
C GLU A 141 -4.17 31.23 -7.94
N VAL A 142 -4.42 32.21 -8.81
CA VAL A 142 -5.33 32.07 -9.96
C VAL A 142 -4.53 31.72 -11.21
N LEU A 143 -4.85 30.59 -11.82
CA LEU A 143 -4.17 30.05 -13.01
C LEU A 143 -5.17 29.81 -14.13
N LEU A 144 -4.75 29.99 -15.39
CA LEU A 144 -5.59 29.75 -16.56
C LEU A 144 -5.17 28.43 -17.23
N ALA A 145 -6.14 27.58 -17.56
CA ALA A 145 -5.88 26.28 -18.15
C ALA A 145 -6.85 25.92 -19.29
N PHE A 146 -6.38 25.04 -20.16
CA PHE A 146 -7.22 24.31 -21.11
C PHE A 146 -8.03 23.25 -20.36
N ASP A 147 -9.32 23.15 -20.65
CA ASP A 147 -10.18 22.07 -20.15
C ASP A 147 -9.90 20.76 -20.91
N ALA A 148 -8.92 20.01 -20.43
CA ALA A 148 -8.52 18.75 -21.03
C ALA A 148 -9.51 17.59 -20.77
N LEU A 149 -10.45 17.76 -19.84
CA LEU A 149 -11.36 16.70 -19.39
C LEU A 149 -12.76 16.86 -20.01
N GLY A 150 -13.17 18.11 -20.28
CA GLY A 150 -14.50 18.42 -20.77
C GLY A 150 -15.59 17.88 -19.85
N PHE A 151 -16.60 17.22 -20.42
CA PHE A 151 -17.73 16.65 -19.66
C PHE A 151 -17.52 15.19 -19.20
N GLY A 152 -16.33 14.62 -19.37
CA GLY A 152 -16.06 13.21 -19.08
C GLY A 152 -15.76 12.95 -17.60
N GLU A 153 -16.38 11.93 -17.00
CA GLU A 153 -16.05 11.52 -15.63
C GLU A 153 -14.63 10.93 -15.54
N ASN A 154 -14.19 10.12 -16.51
CA ASN A 154 -12.83 9.57 -16.55
C ASN A 154 -12.09 10.04 -17.81
N PRO A 155 -10.81 10.41 -17.70
CA PRO A 155 -10.04 10.86 -18.86
C PRO A 155 -9.86 9.71 -19.86
N SER A 156 -10.13 10.00 -21.13
CA SER A 156 -9.79 9.08 -22.22
C SER A 156 -8.26 8.99 -22.36
N PRO A 157 -7.69 7.83 -22.76
CA PRO A 157 -6.27 7.75 -23.10
C PRO A 157 -5.82 8.77 -24.16
N TRP A 158 -6.75 9.23 -25.00
CA TRP A 158 -6.51 10.31 -25.97
C TRP A 158 -6.05 11.61 -25.33
N VAL A 159 -6.53 11.95 -24.12
CA VAL A 159 -6.13 13.16 -23.40
C VAL A 159 -4.63 13.12 -23.09
N TYR A 160 -4.12 11.98 -22.62
CA TYR A 160 -2.71 11.80 -22.30
C TYR A 160 -1.82 11.67 -23.54
N ARG A 161 -2.34 11.12 -24.64
CA ARG A 161 -1.66 11.16 -25.95
C ARG A 161 -1.46 12.60 -26.42
N ASP A 162 -2.50 13.42 -26.31
CA ASP A 162 -2.44 14.82 -26.73
C ASP A 162 -1.59 15.68 -25.79
N LEU A 163 -1.60 15.39 -24.49
CA LEU A 163 -0.63 15.95 -23.52
C LEU A 163 0.80 15.65 -23.98
N LYS A 164 1.11 14.37 -24.24
CA LYS A 164 2.45 13.96 -24.67
C LYS A 164 2.87 14.64 -25.97
N ARG A 165 1.97 14.70 -26.96
CA ARG A 165 2.19 15.42 -28.22
C ARG A 165 2.48 16.90 -27.97
N SER A 166 1.66 17.58 -27.19
CA SER A 166 1.82 19.00 -26.88
C SER A 166 3.13 19.30 -26.15
N MET A 167 3.55 18.39 -25.26
CA MET A 167 4.84 18.49 -24.59
C MET A 167 6.00 18.36 -25.57
N ASP A 168 5.94 17.42 -26.52
CA ASP A 168 6.96 17.23 -27.54
C ASP A 168 7.03 18.42 -28.50
N GLU A 169 5.88 18.96 -28.91
CA GLU A 169 5.78 20.15 -29.78
C GLU A 169 6.36 21.42 -29.12
N THR A 170 6.16 21.58 -27.81
CA THR A 170 6.57 22.79 -27.07
C THR A 170 7.84 22.63 -26.24
N ALA A 171 8.49 21.47 -26.32
CA ALA A 171 9.59 21.08 -25.42
C ALA A 171 9.27 21.31 -23.93
N ALA A 172 8.01 21.07 -23.54
CA ALA A 172 7.55 21.30 -22.17
C ALA A 172 8.18 20.28 -21.19
N CYS A 173 8.47 20.75 -19.99
CA CYS A 173 8.93 19.89 -18.91
C CYS A 173 7.79 18.98 -18.40
N PRO A 174 8.12 17.79 -17.87
CA PRO A 174 7.20 16.98 -17.06
C PRO A 174 6.39 17.80 -16.06
N GLY A 175 5.07 17.59 -16.04
CA GLY A 175 4.16 18.28 -15.11
C GLY A 175 3.87 19.76 -15.42
N GLU A 176 4.42 20.32 -16.50
CA GLU A 176 4.21 21.75 -16.85
C GLU A 176 2.73 22.08 -17.11
N PHE A 177 1.96 21.11 -17.60
CA PHE A 177 0.52 21.24 -17.84
C PHE A 177 -0.35 20.62 -16.74
N ALA A 178 0.21 20.27 -15.57
CA ALA A 178 -0.50 19.58 -14.50
C ALA A 178 -1.78 20.32 -14.04
N VAL A 179 -1.82 21.65 -14.19
CA VAL A 179 -2.97 22.49 -13.85
C VAL A 179 -4.26 22.09 -14.60
N CYS A 180 -4.16 21.51 -15.80
CA CYS A 180 -5.31 21.03 -16.57
C CYS A 180 -6.03 19.86 -15.88
N PHE A 181 -5.35 19.15 -14.99
CA PHE A 181 -5.85 17.96 -14.31
C PHE A 181 -6.26 18.25 -12.86
N THR A 182 -6.42 19.53 -12.49
CA THR A 182 -6.71 19.95 -11.11
C THR A 182 -7.99 19.31 -10.56
N GLU A 183 -9.04 19.14 -11.38
CA GLU A 183 -10.27 18.47 -10.94
C GLU A 183 -10.05 16.99 -10.58
N LEU A 184 -9.21 16.28 -11.34
CA LEU A 184 -8.85 14.91 -11.02
C LEU A 184 -8.05 14.86 -9.70
N GLN A 185 -7.21 15.86 -9.45
CA GLN A 185 -6.41 15.92 -8.22
C GLN A 185 -7.33 16.18 -7.02
N GLU A 186 -8.25 17.13 -7.13
CA GLU A 186 -9.27 17.40 -6.12
C GLU A 186 -10.08 16.13 -5.81
N ARG A 187 -10.54 15.41 -6.85
CA ARG A 187 -11.29 14.16 -6.68
C ARG A 187 -10.48 13.08 -5.99
N PHE A 188 -9.23 12.87 -6.42
CA PHE A 188 -8.33 11.86 -5.84
C PHE A 188 -8.15 12.05 -4.33
N PHE A 189 -7.95 13.30 -3.87
CA PHE A 189 -7.86 13.60 -2.43
C PHE A 189 -9.22 13.70 -1.73
N GLY A 190 -10.29 13.94 -2.48
CA GLY A 190 -11.67 14.01 -2.00
C GLY A 190 -12.15 12.70 -1.36
N GLU A 191 -11.75 11.56 -1.93
CA GLU A 191 -12.14 10.23 -1.47
C GLU A 191 -11.49 9.80 -0.14
N TYR A 192 -10.39 10.45 0.26
CA TYR A 192 -9.65 10.05 1.45
C TYR A 192 -10.30 10.49 2.77
N PRO A 193 -10.29 9.60 3.78
CA PRO A 193 -10.89 9.87 5.09
C PRO A 193 -10.18 11.01 5.83
N ARG A 194 -10.92 11.71 6.69
CA ARG A 194 -10.41 12.85 7.45
C ARG A 194 -9.15 12.54 8.25
N LYS A 195 -9.03 11.34 8.82
CA LYS A 195 -7.88 10.94 9.62
C LYS A 195 -6.60 10.76 8.78
N LEU A 196 -6.74 10.39 7.51
CA LEU A 196 -5.62 10.40 6.56
C LEU A 196 -5.19 11.83 6.22
N LYS A 197 -6.14 12.75 6.05
CA LYS A 197 -5.82 14.18 5.88
C LYS A 197 -5.08 14.73 7.10
N ASP A 198 -5.45 14.31 8.31
CA ASP A 198 -4.73 14.66 9.54
C ASP A 198 -3.29 14.09 9.57
N LEU A 199 -3.04 12.88 9.03
CA LEU A 199 -1.69 12.34 8.82
C LEU A 199 -0.89 13.17 7.78
N MET A 200 -1.53 13.57 6.69
CA MET A 200 -0.91 14.46 5.70
C MET A 200 -0.50 15.78 6.35
N LEU A 201 -1.37 16.42 7.14
CA LEU A 201 -1.05 17.66 7.88
C LEU A 201 0.18 17.50 8.79
N LEU A 202 0.32 16.37 9.49
CA LEU A 202 1.51 16.07 10.29
C LEU A 202 2.78 16.04 9.42
N MET A 203 2.74 15.34 8.30
CA MET A 203 3.87 15.24 7.36
C MET A 203 4.24 16.62 6.78
N LYS A 204 3.23 17.43 6.42
CA LYS A 204 3.43 18.80 5.94
C LYS A 204 4.12 19.68 6.98
N CYS A 205 3.59 19.68 8.21
CA CYS A 205 4.14 20.47 9.31
C CYS A 205 5.58 20.05 9.63
N TRP A 206 5.84 18.73 9.70
CA TRP A 206 7.18 18.21 9.92
C TRP A 206 8.16 18.62 8.82
N TYR A 207 7.75 18.52 7.56
CA TYR A 207 8.59 18.92 6.44
C TYR A 207 8.92 20.42 6.46
N GLN A 208 7.94 21.28 6.76
CA GLN A 208 8.17 22.70 6.94
C GLN A 208 9.16 23.00 8.08
N GLN A 209 9.12 22.24 9.18
CA GLN A 209 10.11 22.35 10.26
C GLN A 209 11.50 21.87 9.83
N CYS A 210 11.61 20.86 8.96
CA CYS A 210 12.88 20.43 8.35
C CYS A 210 13.45 21.51 7.43
N GLN A 211 12.63 22.08 6.53
CA GLN A 211 13.06 23.16 5.62
C GLN A 211 13.63 24.36 6.38
N LYS A 212 12.94 24.79 7.45
CA LYS A 212 13.42 25.87 8.33
C LYS A 212 14.79 25.57 8.92
N ARG A 213 15.02 24.33 9.38
CA ARG A 213 16.33 23.92 9.95
C ARG A 213 17.44 23.89 8.90
N TRP A 214 17.12 23.54 7.67
CA TRP A 214 18.09 23.52 6.57
C TRP A 214 18.42 24.90 6.01
N GLY A 215 17.77 25.97 6.49
CA GLY A 215 17.89 27.30 5.92
C GLY A 215 17.41 27.38 4.47
N ALA A 216 16.57 26.43 4.04
CA ALA A 216 16.04 26.40 2.69
C ALA A 216 14.89 27.42 2.59
N PRO A 217 14.80 28.22 1.51
CA PRO A 217 13.58 28.98 1.24
C PRO A 217 12.41 28.00 1.20
N SER A 218 11.24 28.43 1.66
CA SER A 218 10.00 27.65 1.61
C SER A 218 9.75 27.21 0.16
N SER A 219 10.22 26.02 -0.18
CA SER A 219 10.02 25.42 -1.51
C SER A 219 8.63 24.82 -1.58
N ARG A 220 8.14 24.68 -2.83
CA ARG A 220 6.80 24.26 -3.27
C ARG A 220 6.08 23.28 -2.33
N PRO A 221 4.72 23.31 -2.29
CA PRO A 221 3.93 22.47 -1.40
C PRO A 221 4.40 21.01 -1.39
N PRO A 222 4.40 20.33 -0.22
CA PRO A 222 4.92 18.97 -0.05
C PRO A 222 3.99 17.89 -0.65
N TYR A 223 3.53 18.10 -1.87
CA TYR A 223 2.58 17.26 -2.59
C TYR A 223 3.05 15.79 -2.65
N ALA A 224 4.34 15.57 -2.92
CA ALA A 224 4.94 14.23 -2.90
C ALA A 224 4.86 13.54 -1.53
N LEU A 225 4.90 14.27 -0.41
CA LEU A 225 4.73 13.68 0.93
C LEU A 225 3.26 13.40 1.24
N GLU A 226 2.34 14.22 0.73
CA GLU A 226 0.90 13.93 0.80
C GLU A 226 0.59 12.63 0.04
N LEU A 227 1.12 12.48 -1.18
CA LEU A 227 1.02 11.24 -1.96
C LEU A 227 1.70 10.05 -1.29
N LEU A 228 2.87 10.23 -0.68
CA LEU A 228 3.54 9.16 0.07
C LEU A 228 2.74 8.72 1.30
N ALA A 229 2.05 9.66 1.98
CA ALA A 229 1.14 9.34 3.07
C ALA A 229 -0.11 8.60 2.59
N ALA A 230 -0.69 9.00 1.45
CA ALA A 230 -1.77 8.28 0.79
C ALA A 230 -1.35 6.85 0.45
N TYR A 231 -0.20 6.69 -0.21
CA TYR A 231 0.36 5.37 -0.54
C TYR A 231 0.58 4.51 0.70
N ALA A 232 1.18 5.06 1.76
CA ALA A 232 1.40 4.34 3.01
C ALA A 232 0.08 3.84 3.61
N TRP A 233 -0.97 4.67 3.58
CA TRP A 233 -2.29 4.30 4.09
C TRP A 233 -2.98 3.25 3.22
N GLU A 234 -2.97 3.41 1.90
CA GLU A 234 -3.59 2.46 0.97
C GLU A 234 -2.94 1.08 1.04
N GLN A 235 -1.62 1.03 1.07
CA GLN A 235 -0.88 -0.23 1.12
C GLN A 235 -0.86 -0.84 2.53
N GLY A 236 -0.95 0.00 3.56
CA GLY A 236 -0.67 -0.38 4.94
C GLY A 236 -1.87 -0.58 5.84
N CYS A 237 -2.98 0.13 5.59
CA CYS A 237 -4.12 0.21 6.49
C CYS A 237 -5.46 0.14 5.77
N GLY A 238 -5.75 1.11 4.89
CA GLY A 238 -7.03 1.23 4.17
C GLY A 238 -8.26 1.52 5.03
N ALA A 239 -8.12 1.62 6.36
CA ALA A 239 -9.24 1.87 7.26
C ALA A 239 -9.48 3.38 7.47
N PRO A 240 -10.75 3.82 7.59
CA PRO A 240 -11.07 5.23 7.82
C PRO A 240 -10.59 5.75 9.19
N ASP A 241 -10.53 4.85 10.18
CA ASP A 241 -10.01 5.11 11.51
C ASP A 241 -8.77 4.25 11.80
N PHE A 242 -7.68 4.89 12.27
CA PHE A 242 -6.39 4.26 12.51
C PHE A 242 -5.52 5.07 13.48
N ASP A 243 -4.43 4.48 13.98
CA ASP A 243 -3.48 5.15 14.86
C ASP A 243 -2.50 6.02 14.04
N LEU A 244 -2.54 7.35 14.24
CA LEU A 244 -1.69 8.31 13.54
C LEU A 244 -0.19 8.03 13.72
N ALA A 245 0.22 7.53 14.89
CA ALA A 245 1.62 7.18 15.13
C ALA A 245 2.06 5.99 14.27
N GLN A 246 1.17 5.03 14.00
CA GLN A 246 1.47 3.90 13.11
C GLN A 246 1.62 4.36 11.66
N GLY A 247 0.71 5.22 11.19
CA GLY A 247 0.78 5.79 9.85
C GLY A 247 2.03 6.66 9.66
N LEU A 248 2.34 7.52 10.63
CA LEU A 248 3.54 8.35 10.62
C LEU A 248 4.81 7.50 10.54
N ARG A 249 4.94 6.46 11.38
CA ARG A 249 6.09 5.54 11.32
C ARG A 249 6.22 4.85 9.96
N ALA A 250 5.10 4.51 9.32
CA ALA A 250 5.11 3.88 8.00
C ALA A 250 5.66 4.84 6.93
N VAL A 251 5.20 6.10 6.92
CA VAL A 251 5.72 7.12 5.98
C VAL A 251 7.20 7.39 6.22
N LEU A 252 7.63 7.57 7.48
CA LEU A 252 9.05 7.79 7.80
C LEU A 252 9.94 6.63 7.36
N ARG A 253 9.48 5.38 7.48
CA ARG A 253 10.23 4.20 7.00
C ARG A 253 10.31 4.12 5.48
N LEU A 254 9.27 4.54 4.77
CA LEU A 254 9.33 4.67 3.31
C LEU A 254 10.38 5.69 2.89
N ILE A 255 10.48 6.82 3.61
CA ILE A 255 11.53 7.84 3.38
C ILE A 255 12.92 7.25 3.63
N GLN A 256 13.12 6.41 4.67
CA GLN A 256 14.40 5.72 4.89
C GLN A 256 14.80 4.82 3.70
N GLN A 257 13.82 4.29 3.00
CA GLN A 257 13.97 3.41 1.83
C GLN A 257 13.88 4.18 0.50
N GLN A 258 14.14 5.49 0.48
CA GLN A 258 14.01 6.35 -0.71
C GLN A 258 14.64 5.77 -2.01
N HIS A 259 15.79 5.09 -1.94
CA HIS A 259 16.46 4.48 -3.09
C HIS A 259 15.67 3.32 -3.73
N GLN A 260 14.62 2.84 -3.07
CA GLN A 260 13.76 1.75 -3.53
C GLN A 260 12.33 2.23 -3.84
N LEU A 261 12.01 3.52 -3.57
CA LEU A 261 10.67 4.04 -3.76
C LEU A 261 10.31 4.13 -5.25
N CYS A 262 9.19 3.50 -5.59
CA CYS A 262 8.57 3.57 -6.91
C CYS A 262 7.06 3.48 -6.72
N VAL A 263 6.39 4.64 -6.80
CA VAL A 263 4.98 4.79 -6.47
C VAL A 263 4.25 5.42 -7.66
N TYR A 264 3.12 4.83 -8.06
CA TYR A 264 2.16 5.42 -8.99
C TYR A 264 0.77 4.84 -8.75
N TRP A 265 -0.24 5.47 -9.36
CA TRP A 265 -1.63 5.03 -9.36
C TRP A 265 -2.09 4.79 -10.80
N THR A 266 -3.04 3.88 -10.99
CA THR A 266 -3.69 3.65 -12.30
C THR A 266 -5.17 4.05 -12.26
N VAL A 267 -5.49 5.11 -11.52
CA VAL A 267 -6.88 5.56 -11.36
C VAL A 267 -7.34 6.33 -12.60
N ASN A 268 -6.46 7.17 -13.17
CA ASN A 268 -6.79 8.03 -14.30
C ASN A 268 -6.07 7.60 -15.60
N TYR A 269 -4.99 6.82 -15.50
CA TYR A 269 -4.25 6.32 -16.65
C TYR A 269 -3.81 4.87 -16.38
N ASP A 270 -3.52 4.10 -17.43
CA ASP A 270 -3.10 2.70 -17.31
C ASP A 270 -2.07 2.31 -18.36
N PHE A 271 -1.75 1.02 -18.41
CA PHE A 271 -0.79 0.44 -19.36
C PHE A 271 -1.48 -0.15 -20.60
N GLU A 272 -2.78 0.08 -20.84
CA GLU A 272 -3.49 -0.50 -21.99
C GLU A 272 -3.17 0.29 -23.27
N ASP A 273 -3.08 1.60 -23.16
CA ASP A 273 -2.69 2.47 -24.27
C ASP A 273 -1.18 2.44 -24.54
N GLU A 274 -0.77 2.27 -25.79
CA GLU A 274 0.65 2.14 -26.15
C GLU A 274 1.48 3.39 -25.84
N THR A 275 0.95 4.58 -26.11
CA THR A 275 1.66 5.84 -25.85
C THR A 275 1.79 6.07 -24.35
N VAL A 276 0.69 5.91 -23.60
CA VAL A 276 0.69 6.06 -22.14
C VAL A 276 1.60 5.01 -21.48
N ARG A 277 1.53 3.75 -21.90
CA ARG A 277 2.43 2.67 -21.47
C ARG A 277 3.89 3.05 -21.68
N SER A 278 4.25 3.59 -22.84
CA SER A 278 5.63 4.00 -23.12
C SER A 278 6.09 5.14 -22.20
N VAL A 279 5.22 6.11 -21.92
CA VAL A 279 5.50 7.20 -20.97
C VAL A 279 5.73 6.63 -19.57
N LEU A 280 4.82 5.78 -19.08
CA LEU A 280 4.93 5.16 -17.77
C LEU A 280 6.20 4.32 -17.65
N LEU A 281 6.48 3.43 -18.61
CA LEU A 281 7.67 2.58 -18.57
C LEU A 281 8.97 3.41 -18.55
N HIS A 282 9.01 4.51 -19.30
CA HIS A 282 10.12 5.46 -19.27
C HIS A 282 10.31 6.08 -17.88
N GLN A 283 9.23 6.61 -17.28
CA GLN A 283 9.28 7.18 -15.93
C GLN A 283 9.70 6.17 -14.86
N LEU A 284 9.27 4.93 -14.99
CA LEU A 284 9.53 3.87 -14.00
C LEU A 284 10.93 3.26 -14.11
N GLY A 285 11.70 3.63 -15.14
CA GLY A 285 13.05 3.12 -15.40
C GLY A 285 13.08 1.71 -16.00
N SER A 286 11.97 1.28 -16.62
CA SER A 286 11.83 -0.02 -17.29
C SER A 286 12.00 0.16 -18.80
N GLN A 287 13.10 -0.33 -19.38
CA GLN A 287 13.21 -0.41 -20.84
C GLN A 287 12.19 -1.42 -21.37
N SER A 288 11.39 -1.01 -22.35
CA SER A 288 10.51 -1.91 -23.11
C SER A 288 11.36 -2.97 -23.84
N PRO A 289 11.09 -4.28 -23.68
CA PRO A 289 11.68 -5.28 -24.56
C PRO A 289 10.94 -5.24 -25.91
N GLY A 290 11.50 -4.50 -26.86
CA GLY A 290 11.10 -4.58 -28.27
C GLY A 290 10.67 -3.26 -28.88
N HIS A 291 11.64 -2.48 -29.34
CA HIS A 291 11.58 -1.78 -30.63
C HIS A 291 12.99 -1.33 -30.97
N ARG A 292 13.67 -2.03 -31.90
CA ARG A 292 14.82 -1.44 -32.61
C ARG A 292 14.24 -0.37 -33.54
N PRO A 293 14.67 0.90 -33.48
CA PRO A 293 14.42 1.82 -34.56
C PRO A 293 15.28 1.38 -35.74
N THR A 294 14.66 0.80 -36.75
CA THR A 294 15.26 0.64 -38.08
C THR A 294 15.36 2.01 -38.74
N GLY A 295 16.59 2.41 -39.05
CA GLY A 295 16.91 3.27 -40.19
C GLY A 295 16.52 4.74 -40.10
N ALA A 296 17.48 5.58 -39.73
CA ALA A 296 17.62 6.90 -40.33
C ALA A 296 19.11 7.22 -40.46
N SER A 297 19.58 7.09 -41.70
CA SER A 297 20.92 7.40 -42.17
C SER A 297 21.19 8.90 -42.04
N CYS A 298 22.23 9.30 -41.29
CA CYS A 298 22.80 10.64 -41.39
C CYS A 298 23.94 10.62 -42.42
N PRO A 299 24.00 11.56 -43.38
CA PRO A 299 25.06 11.59 -44.37
C PRO A 299 26.35 12.16 -43.76
N SER A 300 27.42 11.42 -43.99
CA SER A 300 28.80 11.79 -43.72
C SER A 300 29.19 13.06 -44.49
N ARG A 301 29.82 14.02 -43.80
CA ARG A 301 30.69 15.01 -44.44
C ARG A 301 32.14 14.76 -44.03
N SER A 302 32.94 14.63 -45.07
CA SER A 302 34.37 14.40 -45.19
C SER A 302 35.24 15.52 -44.59
N GLY A 303 36.38 15.14 -44.02
CA GLY A 303 37.50 16.04 -43.70
C GLY A 303 38.61 15.30 -42.95
N ASP A 304 39.64 14.89 -43.68
CA ASP A 304 40.82 14.12 -43.26
C ASP A 304 41.89 15.01 -42.54
N PRO A 305 43.01 14.44 -42.02
CA PRO A 305 43.55 14.76 -40.69
C PRO A 305 44.83 15.62 -40.70
N GLN A 306 45.17 16.18 -39.54
CA GLN A 306 46.54 16.62 -39.24
C GLN A 306 46.86 16.45 -37.74
N GLU A 307 47.80 15.56 -37.42
CA GLU A 307 48.66 15.68 -36.23
C GLU A 307 49.74 16.74 -36.48
N PRO A 308 50.29 17.37 -35.42
CA PRO A 308 51.58 16.88 -34.93
C PRO A 308 51.76 16.91 -33.39
N LYS A 309 52.91 16.35 -33.01
CA LYS A 309 53.36 15.80 -31.73
C LYS A 309 53.93 16.79 -30.70
N LEU A 310 53.88 16.31 -29.45
CA LEU A 310 54.81 16.41 -28.30
C LEU A 310 55.08 17.76 -27.57
N GLY A 311 54.84 17.72 -26.25
CA GLY A 311 55.76 18.27 -25.24
C GLY A 311 55.14 19.04 -24.08
N GLY A 312 55.01 18.44 -22.88
CA GLY A 312 54.73 19.19 -21.64
C GLY A 312 54.13 18.34 -20.51
N GLN A 313 54.69 18.48 -19.31
CA GLN A 313 54.63 17.55 -18.17
C GLN A 313 53.32 17.53 -17.35
N LEU A 314 53.06 16.37 -16.72
CA LEU A 314 52.11 16.04 -15.62
C LEU A 314 52.26 16.97 -14.38
N PRO A 315 51.36 16.98 -13.35
CA PRO A 315 50.46 15.91 -12.87
C PRO A 315 49.01 16.38 -12.58
N GLY A 316 47.99 15.60 -12.22
CA GLY A 316 47.79 14.21 -11.84
C GLY A 316 46.34 14.08 -11.33
N GLY A 317 45.75 12.88 -11.37
CA GLY A 317 44.51 12.54 -10.67
C GLY A 317 43.20 12.84 -11.42
N GLY A 318 42.68 11.84 -12.15
CA GLY A 318 41.35 11.88 -12.74
C GLY A 318 40.86 10.48 -13.02
N SER A 319 40.17 9.91 -12.04
CA SER A 319 39.53 8.58 -12.08
C SER A 319 38.70 8.39 -13.34
N ALA A 320 38.81 7.20 -13.90
CA ALA A 320 37.86 6.65 -14.84
C ALA A 320 36.45 6.72 -14.26
N ASP A 321 35.54 7.39 -14.96
CA ASP A 321 34.09 7.18 -14.90
C ASP A 321 33.48 7.77 -16.17
N ARG A 322 33.68 7.06 -17.27
CA ARG A 322 32.81 7.14 -18.45
C ARG A 322 32.40 5.70 -18.76
N PHE A 323 31.08 5.52 -18.91
CA PHE A 323 30.34 4.24 -19.00
C PHE A 323 29.82 3.65 -17.69
N SER A 324 29.06 4.46 -16.94
CA SER A 324 27.99 3.94 -16.08
C SER A 324 26.71 3.84 -16.93
N SER A 325 26.14 2.64 -17.03
CA SER A 325 24.78 2.40 -17.53
C SER A 325 23.79 3.42 -16.93
N PRO A 326 22.69 3.82 -17.62
CA PRO A 326 21.74 4.76 -17.06
C PRO A 326 21.04 4.10 -15.86
N GLY A 327 21.56 4.37 -14.66
CA GLY A 327 20.99 3.89 -13.42
C GLY A 327 19.58 4.45 -13.26
N ILE A 328 18.64 3.57 -12.90
CA ILE A 328 17.26 3.93 -12.56
C ILE A 328 17.32 5.00 -11.45
N ARG A 329 16.90 6.23 -11.75
CA ARG A 329 16.81 7.30 -10.74
C ARG A 329 15.68 6.96 -9.77
N ARG A 330 15.99 6.94 -8.48
CA ARG A 330 15.05 6.70 -7.37
C ARG A 330 15.23 7.81 -6.34
N PRO A 331 14.17 8.23 -5.63
CA PRO A 331 12.79 7.74 -5.67
C PRO A 331 12.03 8.15 -6.95
N VAL A 332 10.91 7.49 -7.23
CA VAL A 332 9.91 7.91 -8.23
C VAL A 332 8.53 7.93 -7.56
N ILE A 333 7.84 9.06 -7.62
CA ILE A 333 6.45 9.20 -7.16
C ILE A 333 5.68 9.90 -8.29
N LEU A 334 4.98 9.13 -9.11
CA LEU A 334 4.19 9.67 -10.20
C LEU A 334 2.89 10.27 -9.69
N ASP A 335 2.56 11.43 -10.24
CA ASP A 335 1.30 12.11 -10.00
C ASP A 335 0.12 11.22 -10.46
N PRO A 336 -0.88 10.94 -9.60
CA PRO A 336 -2.04 10.13 -9.96
C PRO A 336 -2.89 10.70 -11.11
N VAL A 337 -2.68 11.96 -11.51
CA VAL A 337 -3.47 12.61 -12.56
C VAL A 337 -2.68 12.98 -13.81
N ASP A 338 -1.35 13.01 -13.73
CA ASP A 338 -0.45 13.30 -14.84
C ASP A 338 0.66 12.22 -14.92
N PRO A 339 0.60 11.29 -15.90
CA PRO A 339 1.56 10.19 -16.02
C PRO A 339 2.97 10.65 -16.41
N THR A 340 3.14 11.93 -16.77
CA THR A 340 4.44 12.51 -17.12
C THR A 340 5.15 13.08 -15.90
N ASN A 341 4.42 13.40 -14.83
CA ASN A 341 4.90 14.20 -13.71
C ASN A 341 5.41 13.33 -12.54
N ASP A 342 6.74 13.17 -12.43
CA ASP A 342 7.36 12.64 -11.20
C ASP A 342 7.57 13.77 -10.18
N VAL A 343 6.73 13.75 -9.13
CA VAL A 343 6.71 14.81 -8.12
C VAL A 343 7.82 14.69 -7.09
N SER A 344 8.63 13.62 -7.16
CA SER A 344 9.70 13.35 -6.19
C SER A 344 10.92 14.27 -6.34
N GLY A 345 11.10 14.90 -7.51
CA GLY A 345 12.33 15.61 -7.89
C GLY A 345 12.67 16.87 -7.08
N HIS A 346 11.70 17.42 -6.33
CA HIS A 346 11.87 18.67 -5.57
C HIS A 346 12.22 18.47 -4.09
N ILE A 347 12.27 17.22 -3.61
CA ILE A 347 12.57 16.90 -2.21
C ILE A 347 14.06 16.56 -2.05
N PRO A 348 14.77 17.16 -1.06
CA PRO A 348 16.14 16.77 -0.73
C PRO A 348 16.13 15.46 0.08
N TRP A 349 15.85 14.33 -0.60
CA TRP A 349 15.61 13.04 0.04
C TRP A 349 16.72 12.54 0.97
N PRO A 350 18.03 12.72 0.68
CA PRO A 350 19.10 12.36 1.63
C PRO A 350 18.96 13.06 2.99
N ARG A 351 18.71 14.37 3.00
CA ARG A 351 18.49 15.13 4.24
C ARG A 351 17.19 14.73 4.92
N LEU A 352 16.14 14.50 4.14
CA LEU A 352 14.85 14.06 4.69
C LEU A 352 14.94 12.67 5.34
N LYS A 353 15.77 11.77 4.80
CA LYS A 353 16.07 10.45 5.38
C LYS A 353 16.75 10.57 6.74
N GLU A 354 17.75 11.44 6.88
CA GLU A 354 18.41 11.71 8.17
C GLU A 354 17.41 12.24 9.21
N GLU A 355 16.54 13.18 8.82
CA GLU A 355 15.48 13.69 9.70
C GLU A 355 14.47 12.60 10.10
N ALA A 356 14.11 11.71 9.17
CA ALA A 356 13.22 10.59 9.45
C ALA A 356 13.86 9.60 10.45
N GLU A 357 15.15 9.33 10.31
CA GLU A 357 15.94 8.48 11.23
C GLU A 357 15.98 9.06 12.65
N LEU A 358 16.21 10.37 12.76
CA LEU A 358 16.21 11.07 14.05
C LEU A 358 14.85 10.98 14.74
N TRP A 359 13.75 11.20 14.00
CA TRP A 359 12.42 11.12 14.59
C TRP A 359 12.03 9.68 14.95
N LEU A 360 12.33 8.70 14.10
CA LEU A 360 12.09 7.28 14.39
C LEU A 360 12.86 6.79 15.61
N SER A 361 14.04 7.34 15.87
CA SER A 361 14.89 7.01 17.03
C SER A 361 14.48 7.74 18.32
N SER A 362 13.56 8.71 18.22
CA SER A 362 13.11 9.49 19.38
C SER A 362 12.27 8.67 20.37
N PRO A 363 12.52 8.75 21.69
CA PRO A 363 11.68 8.14 22.71
C PRO A 363 10.22 8.62 22.68
N LYS A 364 9.94 9.79 22.11
CA LYS A 364 8.56 10.32 22.01
C LYS A 364 7.71 9.57 21.01
N LEU A 365 8.33 9.07 19.93
CA LEU A 365 7.68 8.22 18.93
C LEU A 365 7.84 6.72 19.27
N GLY A 366 8.89 6.34 20.02
CA GLY A 366 9.19 4.95 20.40
C GLY A 366 8.73 4.49 21.79
N GLY A 367 8.34 5.40 22.68
CA GLY A 367 8.34 5.19 24.14
C GLY A 367 7.08 4.57 24.76
N GLU A 368 5.90 4.67 24.15
CA GLU A 368 4.68 4.10 24.75
C GLU A 368 3.86 3.37 23.69
N ALA A 369 3.69 2.06 23.93
CA ALA A 369 3.06 1.05 23.09
C ALA A 369 3.58 0.98 21.63
N PRO A 370 4.47 0.00 21.32
CA PRO A 370 4.78 -0.36 19.94
C PRO A 370 3.53 -0.93 19.26
N GLY A 371 2.68 -0.05 18.72
CA GLY A 371 1.73 -0.34 17.66
C GLY A 371 2.52 -0.47 16.37
N HIS A 372 2.42 -1.63 15.75
CA HIS A 372 3.00 -2.00 14.47
C HIS A 372 2.92 -0.83 13.49
N SER A 373 4.06 -0.32 13.02
CA SER A 373 4.05 0.45 11.78
C SER A 373 3.39 -0.40 10.71
N TRP A 374 2.63 0.21 9.81
CA TRP A 374 2.13 -0.52 8.67
C TRP A 374 3.29 -1.15 7.89
N ASN A 375 3.11 -2.40 7.46
CA ASN A 375 4.09 -3.12 6.64
C ASN A 375 3.89 -2.70 5.17
N VAL A 376 4.41 -1.52 4.83
CA VAL A 376 4.32 -0.95 3.48
C VAL A 376 5.65 -1.17 2.76
N LEU A 377 5.58 -1.70 1.54
CA LEU A 377 6.74 -1.88 0.69
C LEU A 377 7.02 -0.62 -0.13
N PRO A 378 8.30 -0.28 -0.38
CA PRO A 378 8.67 0.93 -1.11
C PRO A 378 8.33 0.85 -2.61
N ALA A 379 8.12 -0.35 -3.14
CA ALA A 379 7.54 -0.58 -4.46
C ALA A 379 6.47 -1.67 -4.34
N PRO A 380 5.31 -1.52 -5.02
CA PRO A 380 4.28 -2.53 -4.97
C PRO A 380 4.57 -3.72 -5.90
N LEU A 381 4.01 -4.88 -5.58
CA LEU A 381 4.25 -6.13 -6.31
C LEU A 381 3.96 -6.02 -7.81
N PHE A 382 2.83 -5.40 -8.19
CA PHE A 382 2.42 -5.29 -9.60
C PHE A 382 3.40 -4.46 -10.46
N MET A 383 4.27 -3.67 -9.83
CA MET A 383 5.31 -2.88 -10.50
C MET A 383 6.63 -3.61 -10.62
N THR A 384 6.81 -4.71 -9.91
CA THR A 384 8.06 -5.44 -9.92
C THR A 384 8.20 -6.16 -11.25
N PRO A 385 9.19 -5.81 -12.10
CA PRO A 385 9.43 -6.53 -13.35
C PRO A 385 9.59 -8.02 -13.07
N GLY A 386 9.08 -8.87 -13.96
CA GLY A 386 9.05 -10.32 -13.74
C GLY A 386 10.42 -10.92 -13.37
N HIS A 387 11.50 -10.42 -13.95
CA HIS A 387 12.87 -10.86 -13.67
C HIS A 387 13.41 -10.39 -12.31
N LEU A 388 12.77 -9.43 -11.65
CA LEU A 388 13.11 -8.94 -10.31
C LEU A 388 12.24 -9.54 -9.20
N LEU A 389 11.27 -10.41 -9.51
CA LEU A 389 10.39 -11.00 -8.50
C LEU A 389 11.16 -11.82 -7.46
N ASP A 390 12.24 -12.49 -7.84
CA ASP A 390 13.10 -13.21 -6.90
C ASP A 390 13.82 -12.28 -5.93
N LYS A 391 14.32 -11.16 -6.44
CA LYS A 391 14.92 -10.11 -5.62
C LYS A 391 13.87 -9.50 -4.70
N PHE A 392 12.66 -9.25 -5.20
CA PHE A 392 11.55 -8.74 -4.39
C PHE A 392 11.18 -9.69 -3.25
N ILE A 393 11.08 -10.99 -3.52
CA ILE A 393 10.84 -12.00 -2.48
C ILE A 393 11.93 -11.93 -1.41
N LYS A 394 13.20 -11.93 -1.83
CA LYS A 394 14.36 -11.91 -0.93
C LYS A 394 14.41 -10.65 -0.07
N ASP A 395 14.25 -9.48 -0.68
CA ASP A 395 14.48 -8.18 -0.04
C ASP A 395 13.28 -7.76 0.84
N PHE A 396 12.05 -8.11 0.43
CA PHE A 396 10.83 -7.60 1.04
C PHE A 396 9.95 -8.63 1.73
N LEU A 397 9.92 -9.88 1.24
CA LEU A 397 8.96 -10.88 1.73
C LEU A 397 9.59 -11.91 2.66
N GLN A 398 10.86 -12.26 2.47
CA GLN A 398 11.54 -13.27 3.26
C GLN A 398 12.03 -12.67 4.59
N PRO A 399 11.72 -13.28 5.75
CA PRO A 399 12.31 -12.87 7.03
C PRO A 399 13.83 -13.01 7.02
N SER A 400 14.53 -12.11 7.71
CA SER A 400 15.98 -12.19 7.86
C SER A 400 16.38 -13.43 8.66
N LYS A 401 17.46 -14.10 8.26
CA LYS A 401 17.99 -15.27 8.99
C LYS A 401 18.39 -14.90 10.43
N ASP A 402 19.08 -13.78 10.61
CA ASP A 402 19.52 -13.32 11.94
C ASP A 402 18.33 -13.07 12.88
N VAL A 403 17.22 -12.58 12.34
CA VAL A 403 15.97 -12.38 13.09
C VAL A 403 15.34 -13.72 13.43
N LEU A 404 15.30 -14.67 12.50
CA LEU A 404 14.78 -16.01 12.76
C LEU A 404 15.61 -16.73 13.85
N ASP A 405 16.93 -16.64 13.78
CA ASP A 405 17.84 -17.25 14.76
C ASP A 405 17.66 -16.60 16.15
N GLN A 406 17.55 -15.27 16.22
CA GLN A 406 17.31 -14.54 17.47
C GLN A 406 15.93 -14.86 18.07
N LEU A 407 14.88 -14.92 17.25
CA LEU A 407 13.54 -15.28 17.71
C LEU A 407 13.46 -16.75 18.11
N GLY A 408 14.24 -17.63 17.46
CA GLY A 408 14.29 -19.07 17.71
C GLY A 408 14.52 -19.41 19.18
N SER A 409 15.53 -18.80 19.81
CA SER A 409 15.81 -19.03 21.24
C SER A 409 14.63 -18.68 22.15
N ALA A 410 13.93 -17.57 21.88
CA ALA A 410 12.74 -17.19 22.65
C ALA A 410 11.57 -18.14 22.41
N VAL A 411 11.41 -18.66 21.19
CA VAL A 411 10.39 -19.65 20.86
C VAL A 411 10.69 -20.99 21.53
N ASP A 412 11.95 -21.42 21.57
CA ASP A 412 12.37 -22.66 22.24
C ASP A 412 12.13 -22.58 23.75
N ASP A 413 12.41 -21.42 24.35
CA ASP A 413 12.08 -21.11 25.73
C ASP A 413 10.57 -21.21 26.00
N ILE A 414 9.75 -20.63 25.11
CA ILE A 414 8.28 -20.70 25.21
C ILE A 414 7.79 -22.14 25.04
N CYS A 415 8.34 -22.90 24.10
CA CYS A 415 7.97 -24.30 23.88
C CYS A 415 8.31 -25.15 25.12
N THR A 416 9.50 -24.93 25.70
CA THR A 416 9.94 -25.60 26.92
C THR A 416 9.02 -25.27 28.10
N PHE A 417 8.68 -24.00 28.26
CA PHE A 417 7.72 -23.56 29.28
C PHE A 417 6.35 -24.20 29.09
N LEU A 418 5.80 -24.19 27.87
CA LEU A 418 4.51 -24.81 27.56
C LEU A 418 4.52 -26.31 27.85
N GLN A 419 5.61 -27.00 27.52
CA GLN A 419 5.77 -28.43 27.72
C GLN A 419 5.90 -28.81 29.21
N ASN A 420 6.72 -28.09 29.97
CA ASN A 420 7.21 -28.55 31.28
C ASN A 420 6.71 -27.75 32.49
N ASP A 421 6.33 -26.48 32.29
CA ASP A 421 6.10 -25.51 33.37
C ASP A 421 4.63 -25.07 33.45
N CYS A 422 4.01 -24.86 32.28
CA CYS A 422 2.72 -24.19 32.14
C CYS A 422 1.57 -24.87 32.93
N PHE A 423 1.67 -26.17 33.23
CA PHE A 423 0.60 -26.91 33.92
C PHE A 423 1.08 -27.61 35.20
N ARG A 424 2.26 -27.26 35.74
CA ARG A 424 2.88 -27.94 36.90
C ARG A 424 1.98 -28.10 38.12
N HIS A 425 1.05 -27.17 38.32
CA HIS A 425 0.15 -27.14 39.47
C HIS A 425 -1.26 -27.69 39.17
N THR A 426 -1.44 -28.35 38.02
CA THR A 426 -2.73 -28.90 37.59
C THR A 426 -2.62 -30.38 37.24
N ALA A 427 -3.75 -31.07 37.13
CA ALA A 427 -3.78 -32.46 36.64
C ALA A 427 -3.49 -32.59 35.12
N THR A 428 -3.49 -31.47 34.38
CA THR A 428 -3.21 -31.46 32.94
C THR A 428 -1.72 -31.65 32.72
N LYS A 429 -1.35 -32.57 31.82
CA LYS A 429 0.03 -32.72 31.33
C LYS A 429 0.06 -32.36 29.85
N VAL A 430 1.13 -31.72 29.39
CA VAL A 430 1.34 -31.53 27.95
C VAL A 430 2.09 -32.73 27.42
N GLN A 431 1.50 -33.44 26.46
CA GLN A 431 2.11 -34.60 25.83
C GLN A 431 3.23 -34.15 24.90
N ARG A 432 2.95 -33.14 24.06
CA ARG A 432 3.92 -32.53 23.14
C ARG A 432 3.52 -31.12 22.74
N VAL A 433 4.49 -30.33 22.31
CA VAL A 433 4.31 -29.03 21.66
C VAL A 433 4.95 -29.11 20.28
N VAL A 434 4.22 -28.68 19.26
CA VAL A 434 4.67 -28.72 17.86
C VAL A 434 4.62 -27.34 17.25
N GLN A 435 5.70 -26.96 16.56
CA GLN A 435 5.72 -25.78 15.72
C GLN A 435 5.05 -26.09 14.37
N GLY A 436 4.04 -25.29 14.04
CA GLY A 436 3.30 -25.30 12.78
C GLY A 436 3.28 -23.91 12.14
N GLY A 437 2.29 -23.69 11.27
CA GLY A 437 2.16 -22.44 10.54
C GLY A 437 3.27 -22.25 9.48
N SER A 438 3.32 -21.05 8.91
CA SER A 438 4.20 -20.74 7.78
C SER A 438 5.69 -20.72 8.15
N ALA A 439 6.04 -20.42 9.39
CA ALA A 439 7.42 -20.44 9.88
C ALA A 439 7.98 -21.87 9.83
N ALA A 440 7.25 -22.83 10.40
CA ALA A 440 7.64 -24.24 10.38
C ALA A 440 7.64 -24.83 8.95
N LYS A 441 6.72 -24.37 8.09
CA LYS A 441 6.69 -24.72 6.65
C LYS A 441 7.83 -24.09 5.84
N GLY A 442 8.49 -23.05 6.35
CA GLY A 442 9.50 -22.28 5.63
C GLY A 442 8.92 -21.32 4.57
N THR A 443 7.68 -20.86 4.77
CA THR A 443 6.93 -19.93 3.89
C THR A 443 6.45 -18.67 4.63
N ALA A 444 7.00 -18.38 5.81
CA ALA A 444 6.70 -17.17 6.58
C ALA A 444 7.03 -15.89 5.80
N LEU A 445 6.17 -14.88 5.94
CA LEU A 445 6.37 -13.52 5.45
C LEU A 445 7.03 -12.64 6.50
N LYS A 446 7.87 -11.72 6.04
CA LYS A 446 8.46 -10.65 6.83
C LYS A 446 7.37 -9.77 7.43
N ASN A 447 7.42 -9.55 8.76
CA ASN A 447 6.42 -8.79 9.52
C ASN A 447 4.97 -9.31 9.35
N GLY A 448 4.80 -10.62 9.14
CA GLY A 448 3.51 -11.29 9.05
C GLY A 448 3.22 -12.18 10.25
N SER A 449 1.93 -12.44 10.51
CA SER A 449 1.50 -13.49 11.45
C SER A 449 1.59 -14.83 10.77
N ASP A 450 2.52 -15.68 11.23
CA ASP A 450 2.93 -16.85 10.43
C ASP A 450 3.56 -17.98 11.23
N ALA A 451 3.41 -18.04 12.56
CA ALA A 451 3.87 -19.18 13.36
C ALA A 451 2.77 -19.69 14.30
N ASP A 452 2.60 -21.01 14.35
CA ASP A 452 1.65 -21.66 15.26
C ASP A 452 2.40 -22.57 16.22
N LEU A 453 2.05 -22.53 17.50
CA LEU A 453 2.49 -23.45 18.55
C LEU A 453 1.30 -24.32 18.94
N VAL A 454 1.26 -25.55 18.44
CA VAL A 454 0.18 -26.49 18.74
C VAL A 454 0.54 -27.25 20.00
N VAL A 455 -0.32 -27.17 21.01
CA VAL A 455 -0.12 -27.80 22.32
C VAL A 455 -1.08 -28.97 22.43
N PHE A 456 -0.58 -30.14 22.81
CA PHE A 456 -1.38 -31.37 22.96
C PHE A 456 -1.52 -31.75 24.44
N PRO A 457 -2.54 -31.25 25.14
CA PRO A 457 -2.76 -31.54 26.56
C PRO A 457 -3.49 -32.87 26.76
N SER A 458 -3.11 -33.61 27.80
CA SER A 458 -3.65 -34.94 28.17
C SER A 458 -5.14 -34.95 28.52
N THR A 459 -5.73 -33.77 28.75
CA THR A 459 -7.16 -33.59 29.02
C THR A 459 -8.00 -33.56 27.74
N ILE A 460 -7.40 -33.26 26.58
CA ILE A 460 -8.06 -33.34 25.27
C ILE A 460 -7.81 -34.74 24.69
N ARG A 461 -8.83 -35.61 24.75
CA ARG A 461 -8.73 -37.03 24.40
C ARG A 461 -9.48 -37.43 23.12
N SER A 462 -10.19 -36.49 22.51
CA SER A 462 -10.97 -36.68 21.28
C SER A 462 -11.30 -35.33 20.64
N TYR A 463 -11.73 -35.35 19.38
CA TYR A 463 -12.21 -34.14 18.69
C TYR A 463 -13.35 -33.45 19.47
N ALA A 464 -14.28 -34.21 20.04
CA ALA A 464 -15.38 -33.67 20.83
C ALA A 464 -14.88 -32.99 22.13
N SER A 465 -13.94 -33.60 22.84
CA SER A 465 -13.37 -33.03 24.07
C SER A 465 -12.55 -31.75 23.80
N GLN A 466 -11.90 -31.64 22.64
CA GLN A 466 -11.16 -30.45 22.25
C GLN A 466 -12.09 -29.23 22.25
N ARG A 467 -13.31 -29.35 21.74
CA ARG A 467 -14.28 -28.23 21.74
C ARG A 467 -14.68 -27.80 23.16
N LYS A 468 -14.82 -28.76 24.08
CA LYS A 468 -15.23 -28.52 25.47
C LYS A 468 -14.11 -27.87 26.29
N GLU A 469 -12.89 -28.38 26.16
CA GLU A 469 -11.78 -28.01 27.04
C GLU A 469 -10.89 -26.86 26.50
N ARG A 470 -10.88 -26.59 25.18
CA ARG A 470 -9.95 -25.64 24.55
C ARG A 470 -9.97 -24.26 25.19
N CYS A 471 -11.15 -23.71 25.49
CA CYS A 471 -11.27 -22.39 26.09
C CYS A 471 -10.68 -22.34 27.51
N ARG A 472 -10.89 -23.40 28.32
CA ARG A 472 -10.32 -23.52 29.66
C ARG A 472 -8.79 -23.59 29.60
N ILE A 473 -8.26 -24.40 28.69
CA ILE A 473 -6.82 -24.59 28.51
C ILE A 473 -6.15 -23.30 28.04
N ILE A 474 -6.74 -22.57 27.09
CA ILE A 474 -6.22 -21.28 26.62
C ILE A 474 -6.14 -20.25 27.75
N ARG A 475 -7.16 -20.19 28.62
CA ARG A 475 -7.17 -19.28 29.77
C ARG A 475 -6.04 -19.60 30.74
N GLU A 476 -5.80 -20.89 31.00
CA GLU A 476 -4.70 -21.32 31.87
C GLU A 476 -3.35 -20.99 31.24
N ILE A 477 -3.13 -21.33 29.96
CA ILE A 477 -1.89 -20.98 29.25
C ILE A 477 -1.64 -19.48 29.32
N ARG A 478 -2.66 -18.65 29.05
CA ARG A 478 -2.51 -17.20 29.13
C ARG A 478 -2.06 -16.75 30.52
N LYS A 479 -2.76 -17.19 31.56
CA LYS A 479 -2.46 -16.82 32.95
C LYS A 479 -1.02 -17.16 33.32
N GLN A 480 -0.59 -18.36 32.98
CA GLN A 480 0.74 -18.86 33.32
C GLN A 480 1.83 -18.17 32.49
N LEU A 481 1.57 -17.94 31.21
CA LEU A 481 2.49 -17.22 30.32
C LEU A 481 2.65 -15.75 30.72
N GLU A 482 1.58 -15.08 31.15
CA GLU A 482 1.62 -13.71 31.67
C GLU A 482 2.43 -13.62 32.97
N ALA A 483 2.27 -14.57 33.89
CA ALA A 483 3.07 -14.63 35.11
C ALA A 483 4.56 -14.88 34.82
N TRP A 484 4.85 -15.89 33.99
CA TRP A 484 6.20 -16.23 33.59
C TRP A 484 6.90 -15.09 32.83
N GLN A 485 6.15 -14.34 32.03
CA GLN A 485 6.68 -13.17 31.32
C GLN A 485 7.19 -12.08 32.28
N GLN A 486 6.59 -11.91 33.46
CA GLN A 486 7.05 -10.92 34.45
C GLN A 486 8.33 -11.37 35.16
N GLU A 487 8.54 -12.67 35.30
CA GLU A 487 9.68 -13.25 36.02
C GLU A 487 10.91 -13.40 35.12
N LYS A 488 10.71 -13.80 33.85
CA LYS A 488 11.81 -14.07 32.91
C LYS A 488 12.16 -12.84 32.08
N LYS A 489 13.46 -12.53 32.02
CA LYS A 489 13.98 -11.47 31.15
C LYS A 489 14.25 -12.01 29.75
N PHE A 490 13.48 -11.56 28.76
CA PHE A 490 13.69 -11.91 27.36
C PHE A 490 14.67 -10.94 26.67
N GLU A 491 15.51 -11.48 25.80
CA GLU A 491 16.33 -10.69 24.88
C GLU A 491 15.50 -10.03 23.78
N VAL A 492 14.30 -10.55 23.53
CA VAL A 492 13.30 -10.01 22.60
C VAL A 492 12.23 -9.23 23.35
N THR A 493 11.51 -8.35 22.64
CA THR A 493 10.27 -7.78 23.15
C THR A 493 9.17 -8.82 22.98
N PHE A 494 8.65 -9.34 24.09
CA PHE A 494 7.54 -10.29 24.12
C PHE A 494 6.26 -9.54 24.51
N LYS A 495 5.16 -9.74 23.77
CA LYS A 495 3.86 -9.17 24.10
C LYS A 495 2.72 -10.14 23.86
N ILE A 496 1.95 -10.41 24.90
CA ILE A 496 0.73 -11.22 24.81
C ILE A 496 -0.44 -10.34 24.36
N SER A 497 -1.28 -10.85 23.46
CA SER A 497 -2.46 -10.13 22.98
C SER A 497 -3.49 -9.95 24.09
N LYS A 498 -3.96 -8.71 24.26
CA LYS A 498 -5.06 -8.38 25.18
C LYS A 498 -6.39 -8.97 24.72
N TRP A 499 -6.55 -9.25 23.43
CA TRP A 499 -7.78 -9.83 22.88
C TRP A 499 -8.00 -11.25 23.42
N LYS A 500 -9.19 -11.52 23.97
CA LYS A 500 -9.55 -12.84 24.50
C LYS A 500 -10.35 -13.61 23.44
N ALA A 501 -9.67 -14.51 22.72
CA ALA A 501 -10.33 -15.42 21.79
C ALA A 501 -10.50 -16.81 22.44
N PRO A 502 -11.66 -17.47 22.29
CA PRO A 502 -11.90 -18.79 22.89
C PRO A 502 -11.15 -19.93 22.21
N ARG A 503 -10.59 -19.69 21.01
CA ARG A 503 -9.99 -20.70 20.13
C ARG A 503 -8.48 -20.60 19.97
N VAL A 504 -7.90 -19.43 20.27
CA VAL A 504 -6.47 -19.15 20.08
C VAL A 504 -5.96 -18.17 21.13
N LEU A 505 -4.72 -18.36 21.57
CA LEU A 505 -3.95 -17.33 22.28
C LEU A 505 -2.90 -16.77 21.33
N SER A 506 -2.89 -15.46 21.11
CA SER A 506 -1.90 -14.84 20.23
C SER A 506 -0.90 -14.00 21.02
N PHE A 507 0.35 -13.97 20.57
CA PHE A 507 1.40 -13.11 21.09
C PHE A 507 2.35 -12.68 19.97
N SER A 508 3.17 -11.66 20.22
CA SER A 508 4.15 -11.14 19.27
C SER A 508 5.54 -11.10 19.90
N LEU A 509 6.54 -11.51 19.12
CA LEU A 509 7.96 -11.40 19.46
C LEU A 509 8.64 -10.43 18.50
N LYS A 510 9.46 -9.52 19.04
CA LYS A 510 10.19 -8.53 18.24
C LYS A 510 11.65 -8.43 18.67
N SER A 511 12.56 -8.41 17.70
CA SER A 511 13.97 -8.10 17.98
C SER A 511 14.11 -6.70 18.59
N LYS A 512 15.07 -6.54 19.51
CA LYS A 512 15.45 -5.21 20.03
C LYS A 512 16.34 -4.45 19.06
N ASN A 513 17.06 -5.16 18.19
CA ASN A 513 18.08 -4.60 17.30
C ASN A 513 17.52 -4.31 15.90
N VAL A 514 16.52 -5.10 15.47
CA VAL A 514 15.90 -4.97 14.15
C VAL A 514 14.41 -4.66 14.32
N SER A 515 13.86 -3.83 13.42
CA SER A 515 12.45 -3.43 13.48
C SER A 515 11.45 -4.52 13.09
N GLU A 516 11.91 -5.76 12.89
CA GLU A 516 11.12 -6.93 12.49
C GLU A 516 10.43 -7.62 13.68
N SER A 517 9.17 -8.00 13.50
CA SER A 517 8.36 -8.75 14.46
C SER A 517 7.71 -9.97 13.83
N MET A 518 7.38 -10.96 14.66
CA MET A 518 6.65 -12.16 14.27
C MET A 518 5.52 -12.44 15.26
N ASP A 519 4.32 -12.70 14.74
CA ASP A 519 3.18 -13.07 15.56
C ASP A 519 2.99 -14.59 15.60
N PHE A 520 2.68 -15.07 16.79
CA PHE A 520 2.51 -16.47 17.12
C PHE A 520 1.11 -16.73 17.65
N ASN A 521 0.57 -17.90 17.31
CA ASN A 521 -0.68 -18.42 17.86
C ASN A 521 -0.40 -19.69 18.66
N VAL A 522 -0.97 -19.81 19.86
CA VAL A 522 -0.98 -21.05 20.63
C VAL A 522 -2.34 -21.72 20.47
N LEU A 523 -2.32 -22.97 20.02
CA LEU A 523 -3.51 -23.74 19.62
C LEU A 523 -3.57 -25.08 20.37
N PRO A 524 -4.41 -25.21 21.41
CA PRO A 524 -4.63 -26.52 22.02
C PRO A 524 -5.42 -27.46 21.10
N ALA A 525 -4.89 -28.66 20.88
CA ALA A 525 -5.44 -29.65 19.96
C ALA A 525 -5.49 -31.06 20.55
N PHE A 526 -6.37 -31.89 20.01
CA PHE A 526 -6.36 -33.34 20.24
C PHE A 526 -5.17 -33.96 19.48
N ASP A 527 -4.42 -34.84 20.14
CA ASP A 527 -3.31 -35.57 19.54
C ASP A 527 -3.82 -36.75 18.70
N ALA A 528 -4.41 -36.44 17.56
CA ALA A 528 -5.00 -37.41 16.65
C ALA A 528 -3.94 -38.33 15.99
N LEU A 529 -2.70 -37.86 15.88
CA LEU A 529 -1.62 -38.58 15.20
C LEU A 529 -0.78 -39.44 16.16
N GLY A 530 -0.71 -39.06 17.44
CA GLY A 530 0.16 -39.71 18.41
C GLY A 530 1.63 -39.68 17.99
N GLN A 531 2.36 -40.76 18.27
CA GLN A 531 3.74 -40.94 17.79
C GLN A 531 3.73 -41.51 16.37
N LEU A 532 3.58 -40.64 15.37
CA LEU A 532 3.66 -41.02 13.96
C LEU A 532 5.10 -40.85 13.44
N PRO A 533 5.76 -41.90 12.91
CA PRO A 533 7.05 -41.76 12.26
C PRO A 533 6.98 -40.80 11.07
N SER A 534 8.05 -40.03 10.85
CA SER A 534 8.12 -39.10 9.71
C SER A 534 7.92 -39.83 8.38
N GLY A 535 7.05 -39.30 7.52
CA GLY A 535 6.74 -39.86 6.21
C GLY A 535 5.76 -41.05 6.22
N SER A 536 5.27 -41.48 7.39
CA SER A 536 4.24 -42.53 7.48
C SER A 536 2.83 -41.96 7.39
N ARG A 537 1.91 -42.74 6.81
CA ARG A 537 0.50 -42.38 6.69
C ARG A 537 -0.21 -42.57 8.05
N PRO A 538 -1.09 -41.64 8.46
CA PRO A 538 -1.96 -41.85 9.61
C PRO A 538 -2.83 -43.10 9.44
N ARG A 539 -3.24 -43.71 10.56
CA ARG A 539 -4.14 -44.85 10.50
C ARG A 539 -5.55 -44.41 10.04
N PRO A 540 -6.28 -45.21 9.25
CA PRO A 540 -7.60 -44.83 8.72
C PRO A 540 -8.61 -44.41 9.80
N GLU A 541 -8.54 -44.99 11.00
CA GLU A 541 -9.47 -44.74 12.10
C GLU A 541 -9.43 -43.28 12.57
N VAL A 542 -8.27 -42.62 12.45
CA VAL A 542 -8.08 -41.21 12.79
C VAL A 542 -9.01 -40.32 11.97
N TYR A 543 -9.18 -40.67 10.70
CA TYR A 543 -10.06 -39.95 9.79
C TYR A 543 -11.51 -40.43 9.90
N ALA A 544 -11.75 -41.72 10.15
CA ALA A 544 -13.11 -42.24 10.36
C ALA A 544 -13.84 -41.49 11.47
N GLU A 545 -13.21 -41.33 12.64
CA GLU A 545 -13.78 -40.57 13.76
C GLU A 545 -14.05 -39.10 13.38
N LEU A 546 -13.16 -38.49 12.59
CA LEU A 546 -13.33 -37.12 12.12
C LEU A 546 -14.53 -37.00 11.16
N MET A 547 -14.68 -37.95 10.23
CA MET A 547 -15.74 -37.98 9.24
C MET A 547 -17.11 -38.23 9.88
N ASP A 548 -17.19 -39.13 10.86
CA ASP A 548 -18.41 -39.36 11.65
C ASP A 548 -18.84 -38.09 12.37
N LEU A 549 -17.88 -37.33 12.92
CA LEU A 549 -18.16 -36.07 13.58
C LEU A 549 -18.73 -35.02 12.61
N TYR A 550 -18.16 -34.89 11.40
CA TYR A 550 -18.71 -33.97 10.38
C TYR A 550 -20.03 -34.44 9.79
N SER A 551 -20.28 -35.73 9.70
CA SER A 551 -21.54 -36.28 9.19
C SER A 551 -22.69 -36.10 10.21
N SER A 552 -22.34 -36.09 11.50
CA SER A 552 -23.29 -35.96 12.61
C SER A 552 -23.51 -34.51 13.08
N SER A 553 -22.85 -33.51 12.48
CA SER A 553 -22.93 -32.12 12.95
C SER A 553 -22.66 -31.06 11.87
N ASP A 554 -23.29 -29.89 11.99
CA ASP A 554 -23.05 -28.70 11.13
C ASP A 554 -21.74 -27.98 11.45
N LEU A 555 -20.64 -28.72 11.55
CA LEU A 555 -19.33 -28.18 11.87
C LEU A 555 -18.67 -27.53 10.64
N PRO A 556 -18.08 -26.32 10.78
CA PRO A 556 -17.33 -25.71 9.70
C PRO A 556 -16.09 -26.54 9.39
N GLY A 557 -15.84 -26.77 8.09
CA GLY A 557 -14.65 -27.47 7.62
C GLY A 557 -13.37 -26.81 8.14
N GLY A 558 -12.44 -27.64 8.66
CA GLY A 558 -11.14 -27.19 9.17
C GLY A 558 -11.08 -26.90 10.67
N GLU A 559 -12.17 -27.13 11.43
CA GLU A 559 -12.24 -26.96 12.89
C GLU A 559 -11.10 -27.69 13.65
N PHE A 560 -10.66 -28.84 13.15
CA PHE A 560 -9.63 -29.69 13.75
C PHE A 560 -8.30 -29.66 12.99
N SER A 561 -8.09 -28.67 12.12
CA SER A 561 -6.87 -28.54 11.33
C SER A 561 -5.57 -28.58 12.16
N ALA A 562 -5.58 -28.01 13.37
CA ALA A 562 -4.45 -28.02 14.30
C ALA A 562 -4.02 -29.44 14.71
N CYS A 563 -4.93 -30.43 14.75
CA CYS A 563 -4.61 -31.83 15.03
C CYS A 563 -3.69 -32.44 13.97
N PHE A 564 -3.71 -31.89 12.75
CA PHE A 564 -2.96 -32.39 11.59
C PHE A 564 -1.83 -31.44 11.17
N THR A 565 -1.40 -30.56 12.08
CA THR A 565 -0.41 -29.51 11.77
C THR A 565 0.91 -30.08 11.23
N GLU A 566 1.34 -31.24 11.72
CA GLU A 566 2.58 -31.90 11.29
C GLU A 566 2.48 -32.34 9.83
N LEU A 567 1.37 -32.96 9.44
CA LEU A 567 1.14 -33.38 8.06
C LEU A 567 1.12 -32.17 7.11
N GLN A 568 0.49 -31.07 7.53
CA GLN A 568 0.47 -29.83 6.74
C GLN A 568 1.85 -29.18 6.66
N ARG A 569 2.60 -29.19 7.75
CA ARG A 569 3.98 -28.69 7.80
C ARG A 569 4.85 -29.49 6.84
N ASP A 570 4.88 -30.80 7.00
CA ASP A 570 5.79 -31.70 6.27
C ASP A 570 5.49 -31.70 4.77
N PHE A 571 4.20 -31.61 4.38
CA PHE A 571 3.79 -31.50 2.98
C PHE A 571 4.41 -30.29 2.25
N ILE A 572 4.58 -29.15 2.93
CA ILE A 572 5.18 -27.93 2.37
C ILE A 572 6.68 -27.85 2.65
N HIS A 573 7.12 -28.32 3.81
CA HIS A 573 8.50 -28.18 4.28
C HIS A 573 9.50 -28.82 3.31
N CYS A 574 9.18 -30.03 2.81
CA CYS A 574 10.01 -30.79 1.88
C CYS A 574 10.07 -30.19 0.46
N ARG A 575 9.34 -29.10 0.18
CA ARG A 575 9.33 -28.50 -1.16
C ARG A 575 10.55 -27.58 -1.40
N PRO A 576 10.99 -27.40 -2.66
CA PRO A 576 12.16 -26.59 -2.98
C PRO A 576 12.06 -25.15 -2.47
N ALA A 577 13.20 -24.54 -2.12
CA ALA A 577 13.26 -23.16 -1.65
C ALA A 577 12.64 -22.16 -2.65
N LYS A 578 12.81 -22.43 -3.96
CA LYS A 578 12.21 -21.64 -5.03
C LYS A 578 10.68 -21.64 -4.98
N LEU A 579 10.06 -22.81 -4.79
CA LEU A 579 8.61 -22.92 -4.62
C LEU A 579 8.13 -22.21 -3.35
N LYS A 580 8.88 -22.34 -2.25
CA LYS A 580 8.59 -21.59 -1.01
C LYS A 580 8.68 -20.08 -1.22
N GLY A 581 9.54 -19.60 -2.12
CA GLY A 581 9.58 -18.21 -2.57
C GLY A 581 8.31 -17.80 -3.32
N LEU A 582 7.86 -18.62 -4.28
CA LEU A 582 6.61 -18.38 -5.01
C LEU A 582 5.39 -18.37 -4.07
N ILE A 583 5.32 -19.29 -3.11
CA ILE A 583 4.26 -19.31 -2.09
C ILE A 583 4.21 -17.99 -1.31
N ARG A 584 5.37 -17.44 -0.89
CA ARG A 584 5.42 -16.12 -0.24
C ARG A 584 4.86 -15.02 -1.15
N LEU A 585 5.20 -15.04 -2.43
CA LEU A 585 4.70 -14.07 -3.41
C LEU A 585 3.17 -14.12 -3.53
N VAL A 586 2.62 -15.33 -3.67
CA VAL A 586 1.16 -15.57 -3.75
C VAL A 586 0.46 -15.15 -2.46
N LYS A 587 1.02 -15.48 -1.29
CA LYS A 587 0.50 -15.03 0.01
C LYS A 587 0.50 -13.52 0.13
N HIS A 588 1.57 -12.86 -0.32
CA HIS A 588 1.67 -11.40 -0.30
C HIS A 588 0.62 -10.75 -1.20
N TRP A 589 0.50 -11.22 -2.45
CA TRP A 589 -0.54 -10.79 -3.38
C TRP A 589 -1.95 -10.97 -2.79
N TYR A 590 -2.22 -12.14 -2.22
CA TYR A 590 -3.51 -12.44 -1.61
C TYR A 590 -3.84 -11.51 -0.45
N ALA A 591 -2.86 -11.18 0.41
CA ALA A 591 -3.03 -10.20 1.47
C ALA A 591 -3.34 -8.78 0.93
N GLN A 592 -2.84 -8.41 -0.25
CA GLN A 592 -3.21 -7.16 -0.90
C GLN A 592 -4.67 -7.19 -1.40
N CYS A 593 -5.14 -8.34 -1.90
CA CYS A 593 -6.54 -8.53 -2.29
C CYS A 593 -7.48 -8.45 -1.08
N GLU A 594 -7.13 -9.10 0.05
CA GLU A 594 -7.91 -9.03 1.31
C GLU A 594 -8.17 -7.59 1.74
N ARG A 595 -7.21 -6.67 1.55
CA ARG A 595 -7.34 -5.26 1.92
C ARG A 595 -8.23 -4.45 0.98
N LYS A 596 -8.27 -4.79 -0.30
CA LYS A 596 -9.03 -4.06 -1.33
C LYS A 596 -10.48 -4.53 -1.46
N THR A 597 -10.82 -5.69 -0.90
CA THR A 597 -12.11 -6.33 -1.12
C THR A 597 -13.14 -5.79 -0.12
N THR A 598 -14.09 -4.97 -0.60
CA THR A 598 -15.32 -4.59 0.12
C THR A 598 -16.43 -5.64 -0.01
N LEU A 599 -16.21 -6.69 -0.83
CA LEU A 599 -17.21 -7.73 -1.10
C LEU A 599 -17.50 -8.56 0.15
N LYS A 600 -18.79 -8.70 0.46
CA LYS A 600 -19.36 -9.51 1.55
C LYS A 600 -19.13 -11.03 1.42
N GLY A 601 -18.21 -11.48 0.57
CA GLY A 601 -17.85 -12.88 0.38
C GLY A 601 -16.61 -13.26 1.18
N SER A 602 -16.58 -14.47 1.75
CA SER A 602 -15.38 -15.01 2.38
C SER A 602 -14.36 -15.39 1.31
N LEU A 603 -13.16 -14.80 1.38
CA LEU A 603 -12.02 -15.23 0.58
C LEU A 603 -11.55 -16.65 1.01
N PRO A 604 -10.94 -17.43 0.10
CA PRO A 604 -10.52 -18.80 0.41
C PRO A 604 -9.45 -18.84 1.52
N PRO A 605 -9.36 -19.92 2.31
CA PRO A 605 -8.31 -20.04 3.32
C PRO A 605 -6.90 -19.92 2.71
N LYS A 606 -5.98 -19.24 3.41
CA LYS A 606 -4.59 -19.03 2.95
C LYS A 606 -3.89 -20.33 2.54
N TYR A 607 -4.14 -21.42 3.27
CA TYR A 607 -3.59 -22.74 2.96
C TYR A 607 -4.05 -23.28 1.60
N ALA A 608 -5.27 -22.96 1.14
CA ALA A 608 -5.74 -23.37 -0.18
C ALA A 608 -4.90 -22.75 -1.31
N LEU A 609 -4.40 -21.52 -1.13
CA LEU A 609 -3.51 -20.89 -2.10
C LEU A 609 -2.08 -21.45 -2.06
N GLU A 610 -1.60 -21.86 -0.89
CA GLU A 610 -0.34 -22.62 -0.78
C GLU A 610 -0.45 -23.92 -1.59
N LEU A 611 -1.53 -24.67 -1.41
CA LEU A 611 -1.81 -25.91 -2.13
C LEU A 611 -1.98 -25.67 -3.64
N LEU A 612 -2.71 -24.63 -4.05
CA LEU A 612 -2.86 -24.27 -5.46
C LEU A 612 -1.51 -23.95 -6.11
N THR A 613 -0.62 -23.28 -5.37
CA THR A 613 0.74 -22.98 -5.82
C THR A 613 1.57 -24.24 -5.99
N VAL A 614 1.47 -25.18 -5.05
CA VAL A 614 2.11 -26.50 -5.16
C VAL A 614 1.59 -27.26 -6.37
N HIS A 615 0.27 -27.31 -6.56
CA HIS A 615 -0.35 -27.96 -7.72
C HIS A 615 0.11 -27.35 -9.05
N ALA A 616 0.14 -26.01 -9.16
CA ALA A 616 0.61 -25.32 -10.35
C ALA A 616 2.06 -25.68 -10.70
N TRP A 617 2.92 -25.85 -9.68
CA TRP A 617 4.29 -26.28 -9.86
C TRP A 617 4.40 -27.75 -10.22
N GLU A 618 3.67 -28.65 -9.55
CA GLU A 618 3.66 -30.10 -9.80
C GLU A 618 3.15 -30.45 -11.20
N GLN A 619 2.10 -29.77 -11.68
CA GLN A 619 1.55 -29.96 -13.04
C GLN A 619 2.29 -29.14 -14.11
N GLY A 620 3.15 -28.21 -13.68
CA GLY A 620 3.93 -27.34 -14.55
C GLY A 620 5.34 -27.89 -14.76
N SER A 621 6.34 -27.22 -14.18
CA SER A 621 7.73 -27.60 -14.37
C SER A 621 8.18 -28.78 -13.50
N GLY A 622 7.63 -28.95 -12.30
CA GLY A 622 8.11 -29.89 -11.28
C GLY A 622 9.57 -29.70 -10.85
N ALA A 623 10.27 -28.69 -11.39
CA ALA A 623 11.71 -28.52 -11.27
C ALA A 623 12.07 -27.69 -10.03
N GLU A 624 13.25 -27.93 -9.44
CA GLU A 624 13.77 -27.15 -8.31
C GLU A 624 14.02 -25.68 -8.67
N THR A 625 14.29 -25.41 -9.96
CA THR A 625 14.47 -24.07 -10.50
C THR A 625 13.45 -23.81 -11.60
N PHE A 626 12.84 -22.63 -11.58
CA PHE A 626 11.85 -22.19 -12.57
C PHE A 626 11.72 -20.66 -12.54
N GLY A 627 11.11 -20.07 -13.58
CA GLY A 627 10.87 -18.63 -13.64
C GLY A 627 9.74 -18.20 -12.69
N THR A 628 10.05 -17.41 -11.67
CA THR A 628 9.07 -16.95 -10.67
C THR A 628 7.90 -16.18 -11.29
N ALA A 629 8.16 -15.34 -12.31
CA ALA A 629 7.11 -14.64 -13.04
C ALA A 629 6.14 -15.58 -13.75
N GLN A 630 6.66 -16.61 -14.41
CA GLN A 630 5.85 -17.62 -15.08
C GLN A 630 5.02 -18.41 -14.06
N GLY A 631 5.66 -18.90 -12.99
CA GLY A 631 4.96 -19.62 -11.92
C GLY A 631 3.86 -18.78 -11.27
N PHE A 632 4.13 -17.50 -10.98
CA PHE A 632 3.14 -16.59 -10.41
C PHE A 632 1.96 -16.36 -11.36
N ARG A 633 2.24 -16.11 -12.65
CA ARG A 633 1.21 -15.99 -13.69
C ARG A 633 0.34 -17.25 -13.78
N THR A 634 0.94 -18.44 -13.78
CA THR A 634 0.19 -19.71 -13.83
C THR A 634 -0.76 -19.87 -12.65
N VAL A 635 -0.32 -19.51 -11.43
CA VAL A 635 -1.20 -19.53 -10.25
C VAL A 635 -2.38 -18.56 -10.43
N LEU A 636 -2.12 -17.34 -10.89
CA LEU A 636 -3.19 -16.36 -11.16
C LEU A 636 -4.17 -16.85 -12.24
N GLU A 637 -3.68 -17.45 -13.32
CA GLU A 637 -4.52 -18.07 -14.37
C GLU A 637 -5.40 -19.18 -13.80
N LEU A 638 -4.89 -20.04 -12.90
CA LEU A 638 -5.71 -21.05 -12.22
C LEU A 638 -6.79 -20.43 -11.34
N VAL A 639 -6.49 -19.32 -10.64
CA VAL A 639 -7.49 -18.58 -9.85
C VAL A 639 -8.61 -18.05 -10.76
N THR A 640 -8.32 -17.58 -11.97
CA THR A 640 -9.38 -17.16 -12.92
C THR A 640 -10.29 -18.32 -13.36
N LYS A 641 -9.79 -19.56 -13.29
CA LYS A 641 -10.50 -20.79 -13.64
C LYS A 641 -10.98 -21.55 -12.39
N TYR A 642 -11.24 -20.87 -11.28
CA TYR A 642 -11.60 -21.50 -10.00
C TYR A 642 -12.76 -22.51 -10.10
N GLN A 643 -13.70 -22.30 -11.02
CA GLN A 643 -14.83 -23.20 -11.27
C GLN A 643 -14.44 -24.54 -11.91
N GLN A 644 -13.19 -24.72 -12.31
CA GLN A 644 -12.68 -25.97 -12.87
C GLN A 644 -11.78 -26.71 -11.87
N LEU A 645 -11.44 -26.08 -10.75
CA LEU A 645 -10.51 -26.64 -9.78
C LEU A 645 -11.18 -27.78 -8.99
N CYS A 646 -10.55 -28.94 -9.04
CA CYS A 646 -10.80 -30.08 -8.16
C CYS A 646 -9.44 -30.74 -7.93
N ILE A 647 -8.80 -30.35 -6.82
CA ILE A 647 -7.41 -30.70 -6.54
C ILE A 647 -7.36 -31.39 -5.18
N PHE A 648 -6.71 -32.54 -5.13
CA PHE A 648 -6.47 -33.30 -3.92
C PHE A 648 -5.19 -34.13 -4.09
N TRP A 649 -4.66 -34.61 -2.97
CA TRP A 649 -3.48 -35.48 -2.92
C TRP A 649 -3.80 -36.71 -2.09
N THR A 650 -3.21 -37.85 -2.43
CA THR A 650 -3.41 -39.11 -1.70
C THR A 650 -2.18 -39.49 -0.84
N VAL A 651 -1.45 -38.48 -0.37
CA VAL A 651 -0.22 -38.69 0.43
C VAL A 651 -0.59 -39.18 1.83
N ASN A 652 -1.50 -38.48 2.50
CA ASN A 652 -1.87 -38.76 3.90
C ASN A 652 -3.17 -39.56 4.05
N TYR A 653 -3.88 -39.80 2.95
CA TYR A 653 -5.12 -40.59 2.87
C TYR A 653 -5.25 -41.13 1.44
N ASP A 654 -6.08 -42.15 1.22
CA ASP A 654 -6.28 -42.75 -0.10
C ASP A 654 -7.73 -43.24 -0.27
N PHE A 655 -8.00 -44.01 -1.32
CA PHE A 655 -9.31 -44.61 -1.60
C PHE A 655 -9.38 -46.09 -1.21
N GLU A 656 -8.38 -46.63 -0.51
CA GLU A 656 -8.34 -48.05 -0.14
C GLU A 656 -9.38 -48.33 0.95
N ASP A 657 -9.42 -47.51 2.00
CA ASP A 657 -10.45 -47.57 3.04
C ASP A 657 -11.83 -47.13 2.52
N GLU A 658 -12.88 -47.88 2.87
CA GLU A 658 -14.22 -47.67 2.34
C GLU A 658 -14.87 -46.38 2.83
N ALA A 659 -14.74 -46.07 4.13
CA ALA A 659 -15.29 -44.86 4.71
C ALA A 659 -14.60 -43.61 4.14
N MET A 660 -13.27 -43.65 4.02
CA MET A 660 -12.49 -42.59 3.40
C MET A 660 -12.85 -42.41 1.92
N ARG A 661 -12.94 -43.50 1.15
CA ARG A 661 -13.33 -43.45 -0.26
C ARG A 661 -14.69 -42.80 -0.45
N ALA A 662 -15.68 -43.22 0.33
CA ALA A 662 -17.03 -42.64 0.28
C ALA A 662 -16.98 -41.13 0.56
N PHE A 663 -16.28 -40.72 1.61
CA PHE A 663 -16.14 -39.31 1.96
C PHE A 663 -15.42 -38.50 0.88
N LEU A 664 -14.30 -38.98 0.34
CA LEU A 664 -13.55 -38.28 -0.72
C LEU A 664 -14.42 -38.09 -1.97
N LEU A 665 -15.15 -39.12 -2.39
CA LEU A 665 -16.09 -39.02 -3.51
C LEU A 665 -17.17 -37.96 -3.25
N THR A 666 -17.70 -37.88 -2.02
CA THR A 666 -18.65 -36.80 -1.67
C THR A 666 -18.01 -35.41 -1.80
N GLN A 667 -16.74 -35.24 -1.42
CA GLN A 667 -16.05 -33.95 -1.55
C GLN A 667 -15.80 -33.58 -3.01
N ILE A 668 -15.38 -34.55 -3.83
CA ILE A 668 -15.08 -34.36 -5.26
C ILE A 668 -16.34 -33.98 -6.05
N GLN A 669 -17.49 -34.54 -5.67
CA GLN A 669 -18.78 -34.30 -6.32
C GLN A 669 -19.47 -33.01 -5.86
N LYS A 670 -18.93 -32.28 -4.88
CA LYS A 670 -19.55 -31.04 -4.40
C LYS A 670 -19.75 -30.05 -5.54
N PRO A 671 -20.91 -29.37 -5.60
CA PRO A 671 -21.14 -28.34 -6.60
C PRO A 671 -20.13 -27.22 -6.39
N ARG A 672 -19.49 -26.80 -7.49
CA ARG A 672 -18.55 -25.69 -7.48
C ARG A 672 -19.33 -24.39 -7.36
N CYS A 673 -18.77 -23.39 -6.66
CA CYS A 673 -19.46 -22.12 -6.42
C CYS A 673 -19.97 -21.51 -7.74
N PRO A 674 -21.27 -21.22 -7.88
CA PRO A 674 -21.78 -20.49 -9.02
C PRO A 674 -21.12 -19.10 -9.09
N PRO A 675 -21.03 -18.48 -10.27
CA PRO A 675 -20.57 -17.11 -10.36
C PRO A 675 -21.41 -16.24 -9.43
N VAL A 676 -20.77 -15.39 -8.62
CA VAL A 676 -21.46 -14.26 -8.00
C VAL A 676 -22.05 -13.50 -9.18
N SER A 677 -23.38 -13.55 -9.32
CA SER A 677 -24.07 -12.80 -10.35
C SER A 677 -23.58 -11.37 -10.24
N ALA A 678 -22.87 -10.90 -11.27
CA ALA A 678 -22.48 -9.51 -11.38
C ALA A 678 -23.70 -8.67 -11.01
N ASP A 679 -23.52 -7.82 -10.03
CA ASP A 679 -24.55 -6.99 -9.44
C ASP A 679 -25.45 -6.40 -10.55
N ARG A 680 -26.76 -6.64 -10.43
CA ARG A 680 -27.79 -6.11 -11.33
C ARG A 680 -27.86 -4.57 -11.28
N SER A 681 -27.03 -3.90 -10.48
CA SER A 681 -26.88 -2.44 -10.42
C SER A 681 -26.16 -1.82 -11.63
N LEU A 682 -25.38 -2.58 -12.42
CA LEU A 682 -24.63 -2.05 -13.58
C LEU A 682 -25.25 -2.34 -14.96
N ARG A 683 -26.45 -2.96 -15.01
CA ARG A 683 -27.21 -3.20 -16.25
C ARG A 683 -28.62 -2.58 -16.21
N ARG A 684 -28.74 -1.35 -15.70
CA ARG A 684 -29.97 -0.55 -15.83
C ARG A 684 -29.85 0.74 -16.66
N SER A 685 -28.73 0.94 -17.38
CA SER A 685 -28.57 2.08 -18.31
C SER A 685 -28.26 1.70 -19.76
N ARG A 686 -28.52 0.45 -20.18
CA ARG A 686 -28.37 0.04 -21.59
C ARG A 686 -29.40 -1.00 -22.00
N SER A 687 -30.66 -0.59 -22.01
CA SER A 687 -31.74 -1.20 -22.82
C SER A 687 -33.02 -0.44 -22.53
N ASP A 688 -33.25 0.64 -23.26
CA ASP A 688 -34.57 1.16 -23.68
C ASP A 688 -34.35 2.35 -24.63
N LEU A 689 -33.80 2.04 -25.81
CA LEU A 689 -33.97 2.84 -27.02
C LEU A 689 -34.39 1.85 -28.11
N ILE A 690 -35.67 1.47 -28.09
CA ILE A 690 -36.34 0.91 -29.25
C ILE A 690 -37.55 1.80 -29.51
N LEU A 691 -37.41 2.61 -30.55
CA LEU A 691 -38.47 3.32 -31.26
C LEU A 691 -39.64 2.37 -31.52
N SER A 692 -40.86 2.84 -31.29
CA SER A 692 -42.05 2.33 -31.97
C SER A 692 -42.78 3.49 -32.63
N PRO A 693 -43.30 3.29 -33.86
CA PRO A 693 -43.90 4.32 -34.70
C PRO A 693 -45.33 4.64 -34.23
N GLY A 694 -45.77 5.87 -34.49
CA GLY A 694 -47.16 6.27 -34.25
C GLY A 694 -48.15 5.66 -35.24
N PRO A 695 -49.45 5.88 -34.99
CA PRO A 695 -50.38 6.34 -36.00
C PRO A 695 -50.68 7.84 -35.88
#